data_AF-A0A6M0FFD6-F1
#
_entry.id   AF-A0A6M0FFD6-F1
#
_cell.length_a   1.000
_cell.length_b   1.000
_cell.length_c   1.000
_cell.angle_alpha   90.00
_cell.angle_beta   90.00
_cell.angle_gamma   90.00
#
_symmetry.space_group_name_H-M   'P 1'
#
loop_
_entity.id
_entity.type
_entity.pdbx_description
1 polymer ?
#
loop_
_entity_poly.entity_id
_entity_poly.type
_entity_poly.pdbx_seq_one_letter_code
_entity_poly.pdbx_strand_id
1 'polypeptide(L)'
;MSTDTLSYLGPTEFLVNQSTVITGKFNPEQIHSIALVAEDKYPLNVTKNPATGLWHTILESGFNASGNRWLRLKGTDINNNLVTEQTINITVNTEPNIYPSLTLITLTNTVFQERLEELDNLTTEEKVSLSAGQTYRLLNYQLIDNYLQVELATPIPPIGKFGYFNSQQVHLSKWAKILYFNRDDLPEAPENKALLWVKQRTQIKLRPEPYSQLASDQQIELFSGETYLIQGYASVEGHFRVSLTKAIPGFGDTGYVDPQKVEIIRQGETVKYSQTAIALKTLNNTIIKKQPTNEAYLKPDEKLILQKGMVYGVSNYTSQNNHTRILLTENLPNFGNEGYVYPDFVQLTEASQAFATAAKLKFLGPTEVLVNQTITLRGTYDPSQGKSVTVTAEDKYPLPVNLDSESGLWEVKLSRGFNTAGTRWLRLQSLDSKGKVVDSKVVNIYVSSEPISAGKDIKLKVAKDTWFKLYPIDSSKLNNQQKVSVKAGEIFTVEKYGLVDGNLRVVLSNEISPVGNFGYFYEPHVEVTKGSKLLLFDFTDVPDTYISAKLLVVQKTFIKGSPEDSSQLDDNQKAELSLGQTLAITGYASTKGHFRVTLLESISGFGKVGYIYWQHVRIKKQEEEILYDPNAITMTVRETTVIKKRPLFSFLLGSSERLTLPIGRVYGVNSYAVEGNHLKVALTEQMGGFGNTGYVFPSYFLFKRGNKSFNPIRNKIELNVPYFSQRDNPRFYWSTCNVTSIAMIFAYYGVRSYWGGQLEDELLEWCFNNYGQGSETDHSVLSALIRAYDFETSFSTTREWSEIKNELNNGRPVVVAGDFTASGHILTAIGYSSKGYIVNDPWGDALTGYSDTEGSRLIYPYDYMDRVAGPNGGVWAHFIRKK
;
A
#
# COMPACT_ATOMS: atom_id res chain seq x y z
N MET A 1 29.35 16.63 -37.05
CA MET A 1 28.30 17.65 -37.24
C MET A 1 27.13 16.96 -37.92
N SER A 2 26.05 16.65 -37.19
CA SER A 2 24.81 16.11 -37.77
C SER A 2 23.88 17.29 -38.01
N THR A 3 23.48 17.45 -39.27
CA THR A 3 22.79 18.59 -39.89
C THR A 3 21.27 18.49 -39.79
N ASP A 4 20.70 18.11 -38.64
CA ASP A 4 19.25 18.06 -38.50
C ASP A 4 18.76 19.29 -37.72
N THR A 5 18.16 20.24 -38.44
CA THR A 5 17.55 21.46 -37.88
C THR A 5 16.47 21.12 -36.84
N LEU A 6 15.75 20.00 -37.02
CA LEU A 6 14.80 19.40 -36.08
C LEU A 6 14.72 17.90 -36.34
N SER A 7 14.74 17.07 -35.30
CA SER A 7 14.65 15.61 -35.42
C SER A 7 13.82 14.98 -34.30
N TYR A 8 13.28 13.79 -34.59
CA TYR A 8 12.62 12.89 -33.66
C TYR A 8 13.58 11.77 -33.26
N LEU A 9 13.76 11.55 -31.96
CA LEU A 9 14.63 10.52 -31.39
C LEU A 9 13.80 9.72 -30.38
N GLY A 10 13.20 8.61 -30.79
CA GLY A 10 12.31 7.87 -29.89
C GLY A 10 11.67 6.63 -30.51
N PRO A 11 10.88 5.89 -29.73
CA PRO A 11 10.29 4.64 -30.20
C PRO A 11 9.20 4.91 -31.23
N THR A 12 9.22 4.21 -32.35
CA THR A 12 8.10 4.18 -33.30
C THR A 12 7.01 3.19 -32.88
N GLU A 13 7.19 2.48 -31.77
CA GLU A 13 6.24 1.52 -31.21
C GLU A 13 5.85 1.86 -29.77
N PHE A 14 4.54 1.87 -29.52
CA PHE A 14 3.93 2.21 -28.24
C PHE A 14 2.87 1.18 -27.84
N LEU A 15 2.44 1.21 -26.57
CA LEU A 15 1.25 0.50 -26.11
C LEU A 15 0.10 1.43 -25.80
N VAL A 16 -1.11 0.91 -25.97
CA VAL A 16 -2.33 1.56 -25.51
C VAL A 16 -2.31 1.76 -24.00
N ASN A 17 -2.69 2.96 -23.55
CA ASN A 17 -2.79 3.39 -22.17
C ASN A 17 -1.49 3.32 -21.37
N GLN A 18 -0.34 3.25 -22.05
CA GLN A 18 0.97 3.23 -21.40
C GLN A 18 1.60 4.62 -21.45
N SER A 19 1.88 5.17 -20.27
CA SER A 19 2.59 6.44 -20.13
C SER A 19 3.95 6.40 -20.83
N THR A 20 4.29 7.44 -21.59
CA THR A 20 5.55 7.47 -22.37
C THR A 20 6.11 8.89 -22.47
N VAL A 21 7.41 8.97 -22.78
CA VAL A 21 8.09 10.19 -23.20
C VAL A 21 8.43 10.07 -24.68
N ILE A 22 8.24 11.15 -25.43
CA ILE A 22 8.70 11.31 -26.80
C ILE A 22 9.74 12.43 -26.78
N THR A 23 10.88 12.24 -27.43
CA THR A 23 11.97 13.22 -27.43
C THR A 23 12.58 13.40 -28.82
N GLY A 24 13.41 14.43 -28.96
CA GLY A 24 14.11 14.74 -30.19
C GLY A 24 15.08 15.90 -30.01
N LYS A 25 15.76 16.28 -31.10
CA LYS A 25 16.73 17.39 -31.12
C LYS A 25 16.27 18.52 -32.01
N PHE A 26 16.77 19.72 -31.73
CA PHE A 26 16.58 20.90 -32.57
C PHE A 26 17.81 21.82 -32.49
N ASN A 27 18.03 22.61 -33.53
CA ASN A 27 19.01 23.68 -33.49
C ASN A 27 18.38 24.95 -32.88
N PRO A 28 18.81 25.41 -31.69
CA PRO A 28 18.22 26.57 -31.02
C PRO A 28 18.47 27.90 -31.74
N GLU A 29 19.45 27.98 -32.63
CA GLU A 29 19.71 29.18 -33.46
C GLU A 29 18.74 29.29 -34.64
N GLN A 30 18.16 28.17 -35.09
CA GLN A 30 17.30 28.11 -36.29
C GLN A 30 15.82 27.91 -35.94
N ILE A 31 15.52 27.18 -34.87
CA ILE A 31 14.16 26.84 -34.46
C ILE A 31 13.79 27.58 -33.17
N HIS A 32 12.84 28.51 -33.30
CA HIS A 32 12.27 29.23 -32.17
C HIS A 32 11.08 28.50 -31.55
N SER A 33 10.21 27.88 -32.35
CA SER A 33 9.03 27.15 -31.86
C SER A 33 8.97 25.73 -32.43
N ILE A 34 8.46 24.79 -31.63
CA ILE A 34 8.25 23.39 -32.02
C ILE A 34 6.79 23.04 -31.73
N ALA A 35 6.10 22.49 -32.72
CA ALA A 35 4.76 21.95 -32.57
C ALA A 35 4.75 20.45 -32.91
N LEU A 36 4.11 19.66 -32.06
CA LEU A 36 3.88 18.24 -32.29
C LEU A 36 2.38 17.97 -32.22
N VAL A 37 1.81 17.42 -33.29
CA VAL A 37 0.37 17.15 -33.39
C VAL A 37 0.16 15.68 -33.75
N ALA A 38 -0.56 14.94 -32.92
CA ALA A 38 -0.94 13.57 -33.24
C ALA A 38 -2.13 13.56 -34.20
N GLU A 39 -2.00 12.82 -35.29
CA GLU A 39 -3.04 12.62 -36.31
C GLU A 39 -3.64 13.94 -36.84
N ASP A 40 -2.82 15.00 -36.88
CA ASP A 40 -3.18 16.36 -37.30
C ASP A 40 -4.35 17.00 -36.52
N LYS A 41 -4.74 16.38 -35.41
CA LYS A 41 -5.95 16.72 -34.65
C LYS A 41 -5.69 17.01 -33.19
N TYR A 42 -4.71 16.33 -32.59
CA TYR A 42 -4.48 16.36 -31.16
C TYR A 42 -3.12 17.01 -30.87
N PRO A 43 -3.07 18.34 -30.63
CA PRO A 43 -1.81 19.01 -30.29
C PRO A 43 -1.26 18.49 -28.97
N LEU A 44 0.04 18.24 -28.94
CA LEU A 44 0.77 17.75 -27.77
C LEU A 44 1.62 18.87 -27.16
N ASN A 45 1.72 18.89 -25.84
CA ASN A 45 2.54 19.89 -25.13
C ASN A 45 4.02 19.57 -25.34
N VAL A 46 4.75 20.48 -25.98
CA VAL A 46 6.20 20.33 -26.21
C VAL A 46 6.97 21.22 -25.24
N THR A 47 7.95 20.63 -24.56
CA THR A 47 8.93 21.33 -23.74
C THR A 47 10.28 21.31 -24.47
N LYS A 48 10.93 22.47 -24.58
CA LYS A 48 12.24 22.63 -25.20
C LYS A 48 13.28 23.05 -24.17
N ASN A 49 14.50 22.55 -24.30
CA ASN A 49 15.68 23.00 -23.58
C ASN A 49 16.70 23.54 -24.60
N PRO A 50 16.78 24.87 -24.78
CA PRO A 50 17.73 25.49 -25.72
C PRO A 50 19.20 25.22 -25.39
N ALA A 51 19.55 25.01 -24.11
CA ALA A 51 20.94 24.77 -23.71
C ALA A 51 21.47 23.42 -24.21
N THR A 52 20.61 22.40 -24.24
CA THR A 52 20.94 21.05 -24.71
C THR A 52 20.52 20.78 -26.16
N GLY A 53 19.70 21.67 -26.74
CA GLY A 53 19.08 21.46 -28.05
C GLY A 53 18.09 20.30 -28.07
N LEU A 54 17.50 19.95 -26.91
CA LEU A 54 16.55 18.83 -26.76
C LEU A 54 15.12 19.33 -26.64
N TRP A 55 14.18 18.61 -27.25
CA TRP A 55 12.76 18.79 -27.02
C TRP A 55 12.12 17.46 -26.58
N HIS A 56 11.02 17.55 -25.84
CA HIS A 56 10.24 16.38 -25.45
C HIS A 56 8.77 16.70 -25.25
N THR A 57 7.94 15.65 -25.29
CA THR A 57 6.56 15.67 -24.81
C THR A 57 6.34 14.48 -23.87
N ILE A 58 5.48 14.68 -22.87
CA ILE A 58 5.14 13.68 -21.86
C ILE A 58 3.67 13.32 -22.04
N LEU A 59 3.40 12.03 -22.26
CA LEU A 59 2.06 11.48 -22.35
C LEU A 59 1.78 10.65 -21.10
N GLU A 60 1.21 11.25 -20.04
CA GLU A 60 0.97 10.56 -18.75
C GLU A 60 0.04 9.35 -18.89
N SER A 61 -0.91 9.38 -19.84
CA SER A 61 -1.83 8.26 -20.12
C SER A 61 -1.50 7.53 -21.42
N GLY A 62 -0.43 7.89 -22.12
CA GLY A 62 -0.08 7.30 -23.41
C GLY A 62 -1.12 7.56 -24.51
N PHE A 63 -1.11 6.66 -25.52
CA PHE A 63 -2.11 6.64 -26.59
C PHE A 63 -3.32 5.82 -26.16
N ASN A 64 -4.53 6.31 -26.39
CA ASN A 64 -5.76 5.68 -25.89
C ASN A 64 -6.36 4.61 -26.84
N ALA A 65 -5.80 4.44 -28.03
CA ALA A 65 -6.29 3.50 -29.02
C ALA A 65 -5.14 2.92 -29.86
N SER A 66 -5.28 1.65 -30.25
CA SER A 66 -4.27 0.92 -31.03
C SER A 66 -4.32 1.28 -32.52
N GLY A 67 -3.35 0.78 -33.28
CA GLY A 67 -3.27 0.91 -34.74
C GLY A 67 -2.06 1.72 -35.20
N ASN A 68 -1.92 1.82 -36.52
CA ASN A 68 -0.92 2.67 -37.16
C ASN A 68 -1.40 4.14 -37.07
N ARG A 69 -0.56 5.00 -36.50
CA ARG A 69 -0.83 6.43 -36.28
C ARG A 69 0.35 7.26 -36.78
N TRP A 70 0.19 8.58 -36.79
CA TRP A 70 1.30 9.47 -37.11
C TRP A 70 1.36 10.70 -36.20
N LEU A 71 2.56 11.23 -36.05
CA LEU A 71 2.84 12.50 -35.41
C LEU A 71 3.35 13.48 -36.45
N ARG A 72 2.83 14.70 -36.45
CA ARG A 72 3.33 15.80 -37.28
C ARG A 72 4.17 16.74 -36.43
N LEU A 73 5.46 16.77 -36.72
CA LEU A 73 6.46 17.59 -36.04
C LEU A 73 6.81 18.79 -36.92
N LYS A 74 6.70 20.00 -36.39
CA LYS A 74 6.98 21.27 -37.09
C LYS A 74 7.94 22.11 -36.29
N GLY A 75 8.89 22.74 -36.98
CA GLY A 75 9.77 23.76 -36.42
C GLY A 75 9.59 25.09 -37.15
N THR A 76 9.48 26.19 -36.40
CA THR A 76 9.42 27.54 -36.97
C THR A 76 10.52 28.43 -36.44
N ASP A 77 10.93 29.43 -37.24
CA ASP A 77 11.88 30.46 -36.84
C ASP A 77 11.24 31.51 -35.90
N ILE A 78 12.02 32.51 -35.51
CA ILE A 78 11.60 33.63 -34.65
C ILE A 78 10.48 34.48 -35.26
N ASN A 79 10.34 34.48 -36.59
CA ASN A 79 9.31 35.20 -37.32
C ASN A 79 8.07 34.33 -37.59
N ASN A 80 8.00 33.14 -36.96
CA ASN A 80 6.97 32.11 -37.16
C ASN A 80 6.92 31.53 -38.59
N ASN A 81 7.98 31.64 -39.39
CA ASN A 81 8.05 30.96 -40.68
C ASN A 81 8.37 29.48 -40.46
N LEU A 82 7.72 28.60 -41.23
CA LEU A 82 8.00 27.17 -41.21
C LEU A 82 9.42 26.91 -41.74
N VAL A 83 10.27 26.29 -40.91
CA VAL A 83 11.63 25.91 -41.27
C VAL A 83 11.69 24.44 -41.68
N THR A 84 10.94 23.58 -40.99
CA THR A 84 10.94 22.13 -41.22
C THR A 84 9.65 21.49 -40.75
N GLU A 85 9.24 20.43 -41.44
CA GLU A 85 8.06 19.62 -41.13
C GLU A 85 8.38 18.13 -41.40
N GLN A 86 8.00 17.27 -40.46
CA GLN A 86 8.21 15.83 -40.52
C GLN A 86 6.93 15.09 -40.12
N THR A 87 6.64 13.99 -40.81
CA THR A 87 5.60 13.04 -40.41
C THR A 87 6.27 11.77 -39.89
N ILE A 88 6.04 11.46 -38.61
CA ILE A 88 6.58 10.28 -37.94
C ILE A 88 5.47 9.24 -37.86
N ASN A 89 5.63 8.13 -38.56
CA ASN A 89 4.71 7.00 -38.47
C ASN A 89 5.03 6.18 -37.22
N ILE A 90 3.99 5.83 -36.46
CA ILE A 90 4.09 5.06 -35.22
C ILE A 90 3.06 3.94 -35.20
N THR A 91 3.33 2.90 -34.42
CA THR A 91 2.42 1.76 -34.20
C THR A 91 2.05 1.70 -32.73
N VAL A 92 0.75 1.63 -32.42
CA VAL A 92 0.25 1.46 -31.05
C VAL A 92 -0.37 0.08 -30.89
N ASN A 93 0.23 -0.79 -30.07
CA ASN A 93 -0.16 -2.20 -29.92
C ASN A 93 -1.13 -2.43 -28.74
N THR A 94 -1.97 -3.48 -28.83
CA THR A 94 -3.00 -3.87 -27.84
C THR A 94 -2.56 -4.91 -26.81
N GLU A 95 -1.54 -5.72 -27.11
CA GLU A 95 -1.11 -6.82 -26.23
C GLU A 95 -0.10 -6.38 -25.17
N PRO A 96 -0.09 -7.00 -23.98
CA PRO A 96 0.80 -6.63 -22.90
C PRO A 96 2.17 -7.25 -23.17
N ASN A 97 2.96 -6.65 -24.05
CA ASN A 97 4.39 -6.64 -23.79
C ASN A 97 4.54 -5.90 -22.45
N ILE A 98 4.88 -6.60 -21.38
CA ILE A 98 5.23 -5.95 -20.12
C ILE A 98 6.51 -5.16 -20.42
N TYR A 99 6.34 -3.92 -20.88
CA TYR A 99 7.48 -3.05 -21.08
C TYR A 99 8.00 -2.70 -19.70
N PRO A 100 9.30 -2.88 -19.46
CA PRO A 100 9.92 -2.30 -18.30
C PRO A 100 9.59 -0.81 -18.26
N SER A 101 9.38 -0.28 -17.05
CA SER A 101 9.10 1.14 -16.88
C SER A 101 10.22 2.04 -17.42
N LEU A 102 11.42 1.49 -17.57
CA LEU A 102 12.62 2.22 -17.95
C LEU A 102 12.88 2.12 -19.45
N THR A 103 13.01 3.28 -20.09
CA THR A 103 13.27 3.40 -21.52
C THR A 103 14.44 4.35 -21.75
N LEU A 104 15.48 3.83 -22.39
CA LEU A 104 16.68 4.56 -22.76
C LEU A 104 16.62 4.90 -24.26
N ILE A 105 16.93 6.13 -24.62
CA ILE A 105 16.99 6.61 -26.00
C ILE A 105 18.38 7.20 -26.25
N THR A 106 19.07 6.80 -27.31
CA THR A 106 20.35 7.39 -27.69
C THR A 106 20.14 8.78 -28.30
N LEU A 107 20.76 9.80 -27.72
CA LEU A 107 20.61 11.19 -28.16
C LEU A 107 21.59 11.56 -29.28
N THR A 108 22.78 10.97 -29.27
CA THR A 108 23.78 11.06 -30.33
C THR A 108 24.19 9.66 -30.75
N ASN A 109 25.00 9.55 -31.80
CA ASN A 109 25.81 8.36 -31.97
C ASN A 109 26.63 8.17 -30.69
N THR A 110 26.58 6.97 -30.12
CA THR A 110 27.15 6.64 -28.82
C THR A 110 27.75 5.24 -28.87
N VAL A 111 28.45 4.85 -27.81
CA VAL A 111 29.03 3.52 -27.66
C VAL A 111 28.44 2.86 -26.42
N PHE A 112 27.92 1.65 -26.58
CA PHE A 112 27.61 0.75 -25.48
C PHE A 112 28.84 -0.10 -25.20
N GLN A 113 29.35 -0.05 -23.96
CA GLN A 113 30.59 -0.71 -23.58
C GLN A 113 30.37 -1.72 -22.45
N GLU A 114 31.11 -2.82 -22.47
CA GLU A 114 30.98 -3.89 -21.46
C GLU A 114 31.51 -3.44 -20.09
N ARG A 115 32.56 -2.63 -20.05
CA ARG A 115 33.22 -2.13 -18.83
C ARG A 115 33.66 -0.67 -18.97
N LEU A 116 33.89 -0.02 -17.82
CA LEU A 116 34.33 1.38 -17.76
C LEU A 116 35.83 1.49 -18.03
N GLU A 117 36.18 1.72 -19.30
CA GLU A 117 37.55 1.95 -19.79
C GLU A 117 37.53 3.00 -20.91
N GLU A 118 38.69 3.57 -21.25
CA GLU A 118 38.80 4.40 -22.45
C GLU A 118 38.48 3.56 -23.70
N LEU A 119 37.77 4.15 -24.66
CA LEU A 119 37.27 3.43 -25.84
C LEU A 119 38.38 2.76 -26.66
N ASP A 120 39.59 3.32 -26.66
CA ASP A 120 40.75 2.78 -27.37
C ASP A 120 41.34 1.52 -26.68
N ASN A 121 41.05 1.32 -25.39
CA ASN A 121 41.47 0.14 -24.63
C ASN A 121 40.47 -1.02 -24.71
N LEU A 122 39.28 -0.79 -25.28
CA LEU A 122 38.26 -1.81 -25.48
C LEU A 122 38.42 -2.51 -26.83
N THR A 123 38.38 -3.84 -26.81
CA THR A 123 38.33 -4.66 -28.02
C THR A 123 37.01 -4.47 -28.78
N THR A 124 36.95 -4.97 -30.01
CA THR A 124 35.72 -4.94 -30.83
C THR A 124 34.57 -5.78 -30.26
N GLU A 125 34.85 -6.71 -29.35
CA GLU A 125 33.83 -7.51 -28.65
C GLU A 125 33.30 -6.83 -27.39
N GLU A 126 34.05 -5.86 -26.84
CA GLU A 126 33.70 -5.15 -25.61
C GLU A 126 32.98 -3.81 -25.86
N LYS A 127 32.81 -3.40 -27.13
CA LYS A 127 32.13 -2.13 -27.50
C LYS A 127 31.24 -2.27 -28.74
N VAL A 128 30.09 -1.60 -28.72
CA VAL A 128 29.15 -1.53 -29.84
C VAL A 128 28.77 -0.09 -30.13
N SER A 129 29.00 0.36 -31.36
CA SER A 129 28.57 1.69 -31.82
C SER A 129 27.07 1.69 -32.13
N LEU A 130 26.37 2.64 -31.55
CA LEU A 130 24.92 2.79 -31.65
C LEU A 130 24.56 4.13 -32.26
N SER A 131 23.60 4.14 -33.19
CA SER A 131 23.14 5.36 -33.85
C SER A 131 22.21 6.17 -32.94
N ALA A 132 22.13 7.48 -33.16
CA ALA A 132 21.14 8.32 -32.50
C ALA A 132 19.69 7.86 -32.80
N GLY A 133 18.80 7.97 -31.82
CA GLY A 133 17.38 7.63 -31.93
C GLY A 133 17.04 6.18 -31.63
N GLN A 134 18.02 5.32 -31.36
CA GLN A 134 17.78 3.93 -30.95
C GLN A 134 17.18 3.89 -29.54
N THR A 135 16.19 3.02 -29.34
CA THR A 135 15.47 2.88 -28.07
C THR A 135 15.73 1.50 -27.46
N TYR A 136 16.05 1.49 -26.18
CA TYR A 136 16.32 0.29 -25.39
C TYR A 136 15.45 0.26 -24.15
N ARG A 137 15.00 -0.94 -23.77
CA ARG A 137 14.24 -1.15 -22.53
C ARG A 137 15.17 -1.68 -21.46
N LEU A 138 15.09 -1.12 -20.26
CA LEU A 138 15.96 -1.50 -19.15
C LEU A 138 15.15 -2.18 -18.04
N LEU A 139 15.70 -3.22 -17.44
CA LEU A 139 15.19 -3.80 -16.21
C LEU A 139 15.68 -3.02 -14.99
N ASN A 140 16.91 -2.50 -15.05
CA ASN A 140 17.53 -1.76 -13.96
C ASN A 140 18.64 -0.83 -14.49
N TYR A 141 19.03 0.14 -13.66
CA TYR A 141 20.20 0.98 -13.93
C TYR A 141 20.85 1.48 -12.63
N GLN A 142 22.09 1.89 -12.75
CA GLN A 142 22.83 2.60 -11.71
C GLN A 142 23.74 3.65 -12.36
N LEU A 143 23.80 4.85 -11.79
CA LEU A 143 24.77 5.86 -12.19
C LEU A 143 26.10 5.57 -11.47
N ILE A 144 27.18 5.45 -12.24
CA ILE A 144 28.56 5.31 -11.78
C ILE A 144 29.37 6.35 -12.53
N ASP A 145 29.87 7.36 -11.81
CA ASP A 145 30.48 8.57 -12.37
C ASP A 145 29.56 9.22 -13.43
N ASN A 146 30.00 9.28 -14.69
CA ASN A 146 29.24 9.82 -15.82
C ASN A 146 28.61 8.73 -16.71
N TYR A 147 28.50 7.50 -16.21
CA TYR A 147 28.00 6.36 -16.95
C TYR A 147 26.79 5.72 -16.27
N LEU A 148 25.81 5.34 -17.08
CA LEU A 148 24.71 4.48 -16.66
C LEU A 148 25.12 3.04 -16.88
N GLN A 149 25.41 2.33 -15.79
CA GLN A 149 25.40 0.87 -15.80
C GLN A 149 23.96 0.41 -15.95
N VAL A 150 23.67 -0.43 -16.93
CA VAL A 150 22.31 -0.85 -17.24
C VAL A 150 22.18 -2.37 -17.29
N GLU A 151 20.97 -2.84 -17.00
CA GLU A 151 20.51 -4.17 -17.34
C GLU A 151 19.43 -4.04 -18.43
N LEU A 152 19.76 -4.44 -19.66
CA LEU A 152 18.86 -4.40 -20.80
C LEU A 152 17.86 -5.55 -20.76
N ALA A 153 16.61 -5.28 -21.15
CA ALA A 153 15.61 -6.32 -21.33
C ALA A 153 16.00 -7.27 -22.49
N THR A 154 16.54 -6.69 -23.57
CA THR A 154 17.03 -7.40 -24.76
C THR A 154 18.53 -7.17 -24.90
N PRO A 155 19.36 -8.23 -25.03
CA PRO A 155 20.81 -8.07 -25.15
C PRO A 155 21.20 -7.34 -26.42
N ILE A 156 22.34 -6.63 -26.38
CA ILE A 156 23.02 -6.05 -27.55
C ILE A 156 24.27 -6.91 -27.82
N PRO A 157 24.27 -7.77 -28.86
CA PRO A 157 25.45 -8.54 -29.22
C PRO A 157 26.62 -7.65 -29.68
N PRO A 158 27.88 -8.01 -29.42
CA PRO A 158 28.33 -9.22 -28.68
C PRO A 158 28.30 -9.09 -27.15
N ILE A 159 28.16 -7.89 -26.59
CA ILE A 159 28.28 -7.61 -25.14
C ILE A 159 27.21 -8.33 -24.28
N GLY A 160 25.95 -8.32 -24.73
CA GLY A 160 24.84 -8.93 -23.99
C GLY A 160 23.95 -7.94 -23.25
N LYS A 161 23.45 -8.32 -22.06
CA LYS A 161 22.44 -7.53 -21.32
C LYS A 161 23.01 -6.46 -20.40
N PHE A 162 24.26 -6.60 -19.98
CA PHE A 162 24.88 -5.72 -18.99
C PHE A 162 25.98 -4.90 -19.64
N GLY A 163 26.01 -3.60 -19.35
CA GLY A 163 27.04 -2.71 -19.86
C GLY A 163 26.77 -1.27 -19.48
N TYR A 164 27.45 -0.35 -20.15
CA TYR A 164 27.50 1.06 -19.78
C TYR A 164 27.18 1.97 -20.96
N PHE A 165 26.37 2.99 -20.69
CA PHE A 165 26.14 4.12 -21.58
C PHE A 165 26.70 5.39 -20.95
N ASN A 166 27.30 6.29 -21.74
CA ASN A 166 27.60 7.63 -21.26
C ASN A 166 26.28 8.37 -20.98
N SER A 167 26.08 8.85 -19.75
CA SER A 167 24.81 9.43 -19.32
C SER A 167 24.45 10.74 -20.04
N GLN A 168 25.42 11.42 -20.67
CA GLN A 168 25.18 12.65 -21.44
C GLN A 168 24.77 12.38 -22.90
N GLN A 169 24.98 11.15 -23.38
CA GLN A 169 24.68 10.76 -24.77
C GLN A 169 23.36 10.02 -24.89
N VAL A 170 22.65 9.82 -23.77
CA VAL A 170 21.40 9.06 -23.70
C VAL A 170 20.38 9.79 -22.85
N HIS A 171 19.11 9.51 -23.12
CA HIS A 171 17.98 9.97 -22.35
C HIS A 171 17.35 8.74 -21.68
N LEU A 172 17.27 8.74 -20.35
CA LEU A 172 16.53 7.71 -19.62
C LEU A 172 15.21 8.26 -19.10
N SER A 173 14.14 7.52 -19.33
CA SER A 173 12.82 7.82 -18.79
C SER A 173 12.30 6.64 -18.00
N LYS A 174 11.56 6.93 -16.92
CA LYS A 174 10.79 5.98 -16.15
C LYS A 174 9.32 6.36 -16.30
N TRP A 175 8.56 5.58 -17.07
CA TRP A 175 7.19 5.94 -17.46
C TRP A 175 7.15 7.31 -18.15
N ALA A 176 6.20 8.17 -17.78
CA ALA A 176 6.09 9.56 -18.21
C ALA A 176 7.03 10.53 -17.46
N LYS A 177 8.18 10.07 -16.95
CA LYS A 177 9.13 10.91 -16.19
C LYS A 177 10.54 10.78 -16.75
N ILE A 178 11.14 11.91 -17.10
CA ILE A 178 12.55 12.00 -17.51
C ILE A 178 13.45 11.94 -16.28
N LEU A 179 14.57 11.21 -16.40
CA LEU A 179 15.60 11.12 -15.39
C LEU A 179 16.80 11.97 -15.81
N TYR A 180 17.31 12.78 -14.89
CA TYR A 180 18.34 13.79 -15.15
C TYR A 180 19.64 13.44 -14.41
N PHE A 181 20.74 13.27 -15.14
CA PHE A 181 22.03 12.89 -14.56
C PHE A 181 23.06 14.02 -14.54
N ASN A 182 22.71 15.16 -15.12
CA ASN A 182 23.50 16.38 -15.08
C ASN A 182 22.67 17.52 -14.48
N ARG A 183 23.31 18.34 -13.64
CA ARG A 183 22.68 19.47 -12.96
C ARG A 183 22.24 20.56 -13.94
N ASP A 184 23.01 20.77 -15.00
CA ASP A 184 22.73 21.82 -16.00
C ASP A 184 21.53 21.47 -16.91
N ASP A 185 21.14 20.20 -16.95
CA ASP A 185 20.02 19.72 -17.76
C ASP A 185 18.67 19.76 -17.00
N LEU A 186 18.70 20.12 -15.71
CA LEU A 186 17.52 20.09 -14.86
C LEU A 186 16.47 21.11 -15.33
N PRO A 187 15.18 20.76 -15.23
CA PRO A 187 14.11 21.71 -15.52
C PRO A 187 14.06 22.80 -14.44
N GLU A 188 13.71 24.02 -14.83
CA GLU A 188 13.45 25.09 -13.87
C GLU A 188 12.19 24.79 -13.06
N ALA A 189 12.27 24.99 -11.73
CA ALA A 189 11.10 24.93 -10.87
C ALA A 189 10.25 26.21 -11.05
N PRO A 190 8.91 26.13 -10.96
CA PRO A 190 8.06 27.32 -10.85
C PRO A 190 8.48 28.23 -9.68
N GLU A 191 8.27 29.54 -9.82
CA GLU A 191 8.77 30.57 -8.90
C GLU A 191 8.40 30.33 -7.41
N ASN A 192 7.25 29.72 -7.15
CA ASN A 192 6.74 29.43 -5.81
C ASN A 192 7.05 28.02 -5.29
N LYS A 193 7.89 27.25 -6.00
CA LYS A 193 8.26 25.86 -5.68
C LYS A 193 9.77 25.69 -5.71
N ALA A 194 10.24 24.52 -5.29
CA ALA A 194 11.62 24.09 -5.50
C ALA A 194 11.65 22.74 -6.20
N LEU A 195 12.78 22.43 -6.85
CA LEU A 195 13.06 21.12 -7.42
C LEU A 195 13.92 20.32 -6.43
N LEU A 196 13.43 19.16 -6.01
CA LEU A 196 14.23 18.14 -5.33
C LEU A 196 14.80 17.20 -6.40
N TRP A 197 16.13 17.19 -6.58
CA TRP A 197 16.85 16.31 -7.48
C TRP A 197 17.59 15.23 -6.70
N VAL A 198 17.42 13.97 -7.10
CA VAL A 198 18.05 12.81 -6.48
C VAL A 198 19.37 12.53 -7.22
N LYS A 199 20.49 13.02 -6.67
CA LYS A 199 21.83 12.82 -7.27
C LYS A 199 22.28 11.36 -7.14
N GLN A 200 22.07 10.80 -5.95
CA GLN A 200 22.41 9.44 -5.62
C GLN A 200 21.18 8.70 -5.10
N ARG A 201 21.05 7.44 -5.50
CA ARG A 201 20.05 6.50 -4.98
C ARG A 201 19.93 6.60 -3.46
N THR A 202 18.72 6.88 -2.99
CA THR A 202 18.42 7.15 -1.58
C THR A 202 17.01 6.69 -1.23
N GLN A 203 16.57 6.95 -0.01
CA GLN A 203 15.21 6.69 0.45
C GLN A 203 14.56 8.00 0.87
N ILE A 204 13.26 8.13 0.61
CA ILE A 204 12.40 9.07 1.34
C ILE A 204 11.69 8.31 2.44
N LYS A 205 11.73 8.85 3.66
CA LYS A 205 11.25 8.18 4.89
C LYS A 205 10.17 9.00 5.56
N LEU A 206 9.16 8.38 6.19
CA LEU A 206 8.14 9.13 6.93
C LEU A 206 8.70 9.79 8.19
N ARG A 207 9.84 9.30 8.68
CA ARG A 207 10.51 9.79 9.88
C ARG A 207 12.05 9.65 9.73
N PRO A 208 12.85 10.42 10.48
CA PRO A 208 14.30 10.51 10.25
C PRO A 208 15.11 9.31 10.79
N GLU A 209 14.49 8.34 11.46
CA GLU A 209 15.16 7.13 11.98
C GLU A 209 15.88 6.33 10.87
N PRO A 210 16.88 5.50 11.24
CA PRO A 210 17.55 4.62 10.29
C PRO A 210 16.57 3.71 9.54
N TYR A 211 16.84 3.47 8.26
CA TYR A 211 15.95 2.71 7.37
C TYR A 211 15.67 1.27 7.87
N SER A 212 16.61 0.68 8.61
CA SER A 212 16.48 -0.66 9.21
C SER A 212 15.43 -0.74 10.31
N GLN A 213 15.00 0.41 10.85
CA GLN A 213 13.98 0.52 11.90
C GLN A 213 12.61 0.87 11.34
N LEU A 214 12.51 1.18 10.05
CA LEU A 214 11.27 1.60 9.40
C LEU A 214 10.65 0.44 8.61
N ALA A 215 9.34 0.31 8.71
CA ALA A 215 8.60 -0.65 7.88
C ALA A 215 8.65 -0.25 6.39
N SER A 216 8.42 -1.21 5.48
CA SER A 216 8.51 -0.96 4.04
C SER A 216 7.48 0.04 3.50
N ASP A 217 6.38 0.27 4.21
CA ASP A 217 5.37 1.30 3.89
C ASP A 217 5.70 2.69 4.48
N GLN A 218 6.78 2.79 5.24
CA GLN A 218 7.27 4.04 5.83
C GLN A 218 8.49 4.60 5.09
N GLN A 219 8.89 3.96 3.99
CA GLN A 219 10.01 4.36 3.16
C GLN A 219 9.79 3.98 1.70
N ILE A 220 10.25 4.82 0.78
CA ILE A 220 10.28 4.51 -0.65
C ILE A 220 11.65 4.85 -1.21
N GLU A 221 12.12 3.98 -2.10
CA GLU A 221 13.37 4.18 -2.81
C GLU A 221 13.23 5.29 -3.86
N LEU A 222 14.16 6.22 -3.83
CA LEU A 222 14.35 7.25 -4.84
C LEU A 222 15.60 6.91 -5.64
N PHE A 223 15.45 6.82 -6.96
CA PHE A 223 16.54 6.46 -7.86
C PHE A 223 17.30 7.69 -8.33
N SER A 224 18.60 7.53 -8.60
CA SER A 224 19.43 8.58 -9.19
C SER A 224 18.77 9.15 -10.45
N GLY A 225 18.73 10.47 -10.54
CA GLY A 225 18.15 11.25 -11.61
C GLY A 225 16.66 11.52 -11.52
N GLU A 226 15.95 10.95 -10.54
CA GLU A 226 14.56 11.34 -10.29
C GLU A 226 14.47 12.78 -9.75
N THR A 227 13.50 13.55 -10.26
CA THR A 227 13.19 14.90 -9.79
C THR A 227 11.78 15.01 -9.22
N TYR A 228 11.57 15.86 -8.22
CA TYR A 228 10.26 16.09 -7.60
C TYR A 228 10.06 17.58 -7.36
N LEU A 229 8.89 18.11 -7.71
CA LEU A 229 8.52 19.45 -7.28
C LEU A 229 8.10 19.42 -5.82
N ILE A 230 8.61 20.36 -5.03
CA ILE A 230 8.32 20.50 -3.60
C ILE A 230 7.77 21.90 -3.30
N GLN A 231 6.82 21.96 -2.36
CA GLN A 231 6.26 23.19 -1.79
C GLN A 231 7.23 23.85 -0.81
N GLY A 232 8.11 23.07 -0.18
CA GLY A 232 9.03 23.55 0.84
C GLY A 232 9.87 22.46 1.48
N TYR A 233 10.75 22.87 2.38
CA TYR A 233 11.69 21.98 3.07
C TYR A 233 12.01 22.48 4.49
N ALA A 234 12.47 21.60 5.38
CA ALA A 234 13.06 21.94 6.67
C ALA A 234 14.37 21.17 6.86
N SER A 235 15.41 21.79 7.44
CA SER A 235 16.59 21.06 7.89
C SER A 235 16.38 20.63 9.33
N VAL A 236 16.25 19.33 9.58
CA VAL A 236 15.91 18.80 10.90
C VAL A 236 16.49 17.40 11.07
N GLU A 237 17.09 17.13 12.23
CA GLU A 237 17.57 15.78 12.62
C GLU A 237 18.46 15.11 11.55
N GLY A 238 19.36 15.86 10.91
CA GLY A 238 20.27 15.34 9.89
C GLY A 238 19.66 15.17 8.50
N HIS A 239 18.41 15.58 8.29
CA HIS A 239 17.64 15.34 7.07
C HIS A 239 17.02 16.62 6.52
N PHE A 240 16.77 16.65 5.21
CA PHE A 240 15.74 17.54 4.69
C PHE A 240 14.38 16.87 4.87
N ARG A 241 13.48 17.48 5.64
CA ARG A 241 12.04 17.16 5.57
C ARG A 241 11.47 17.95 4.42
N VAL A 242 10.86 17.30 3.43
CA VAL A 242 10.29 17.93 2.22
C VAL A 242 8.78 17.75 2.15
N SER A 243 8.10 18.72 1.53
CA SER A 243 6.67 18.65 1.17
C SER A 243 6.54 18.60 -0.34
N LEU A 244 6.21 17.43 -0.89
CA LEU A 244 6.04 17.18 -2.32
C LEU A 244 4.74 17.82 -2.83
N THR A 245 4.74 18.32 -4.07
CA THR A 245 3.51 18.87 -4.66
C THR A 245 2.54 17.78 -5.16
N LYS A 246 3.04 16.56 -5.36
CA LYS A 246 2.28 15.37 -5.75
C LYS A 246 2.70 14.23 -4.85
N ALA A 247 1.74 13.58 -4.21
CA ALA A 247 2.02 12.44 -3.33
C ALA A 247 2.67 11.30 -4.12
N ILE A 248 3.65 10.64 -3.51
CA ILE A 248 4.21 9.38 -4.03
C ILE A 248 3.21 8.26 -3.69
N PRO A 249 2.75 7.48 -4.68
CA PRO A 249 1.80 6.39 -4.44
C PRO A 249 2.30 5.40 -3.39
N GLY A 250 1.49 5.16 -2.36
CA GLY A 250 1.82 4.23 -1.27
C GLY A 250 2.71 4.79 -0.16
N PHE A 251 3.08 6.08 -0.20
CA PHE A 251 3.90 6.74 0.83
C PHE A 251 3.27 8.04 1.34
N GLY A 252 2.90 8.95 0.44
CA GLY A 252 2.35 10.27 0.80
C GLY A 252 3.12 11.41 0.16
N ASP A 253 2.85 12.63 0.61
CA ASP A 253 3.38 13.89 0.07
C ASP A 253 4.43 14.54 0.96
N THR A 254 4.82 13.92 2.08
CA THR A 254 5.81 14.50 2.99
C THR A 254 6.78 13.42 3.46
N GLY A 255 8.05 13.77 3.61
CA GLY A 255 9.05 12.81 4.06
C GLY A 255 10.44 13.41 4.26
N TYR A 256 11.35 12.59 4.77
CA TYR A 256 12.71 12.92 5.15
C TYR A 256 13.68 12.29 4.16
N VAL A 257 14.57 13.09 3.60
CA VAL A 257 15.59 12.67 2.63
C VAL A 257 16.98 13.07 3.10
N ASP A 258 17.97 12.27 2.72
CA ASP A 258 19.38 12.48 3.05
C ASP A 258 19.95 13.67 2.24
N PRO A 259 20.38 14.77 2.90
CA PRO A 259 20.88 15.97 2.24
C PRO A 259 22.18 15.76 1.45
N GLN A 260 22.92 14.68 1.68
CA GLN A 260 24.12 14.38 0.91
C GLN A 260 23.79 13.77 -0.46
N LYS A 261 22.66 13.06 -0.55
CA LYS A 261 22.24 12.29 -1.72
C LYS A 261 21.26 13.04 -2.63
N VAL A 262 20.70 14.14 -2.16
CA VAL A 262 19.77 14.97 -2.91
C VAL A 262 20.29 16.40 -3.02
N GLU A 263 19.67 17.18 -3.90
CA GLU A 263 19.85 18.61 -4.00
C GLU A 263 18.47 19.28 -4.09
N ILE A 264 18.26 20.36 -3.34
CA ILE A 264 17.06 21.18 -3.47
C ILE A 264 17.46 22.46 -4.18
N ILE A 265 16.83 22.74 -5.31
CA ILE A 265 17.14 23.88 -6.17
C ILE A 265 15.93 24.81 -6.19
N ARG A 266 16.14 26.07 -5.82
CA ARG A 266 15.11 27.11 -5.80
C ARG A 266 15.64 28.34 -6.51
N GLN A 267 14.93 28.80 -7.53
CA GLN A 267 15.34 29.96 -8.35
C GLN A 267 16.79 29.84 -8.88
N GLY A 268 17.17 28.63 -9.32
CA GLY A 268 18.52 28.33 -9.82
C GLY A 268 19.60 28.11 -8.75
N GLU A 269 19.31 28.41 -7.48
CA GLU A 269 20.28 28.27 -6.39
C GLU A 269 20.07 26.99 -5.56
N THR A 270 21.18 26.41 -5.12
CA THR A 270 21.18 25.23 -4.25
C THR A 270 20.89 25.62 -2.81
N VAL A 271 19.85 25.02 -2.24
CA VAL A 271 19.56 25.07 -0.81
C VAL A 271 20.56 24.20 -0.06
N LYS A 272 21.38 24.83 0.80
CA LYS A 272 22.32 24.11 1.67
C LYS A 272 21.61 23.59 2.92
N TYR A 273 21.87 22.35 3.29
CA TYR A 273 21.46 21.81 4.58
C TYR A 273 22.20 22.55 5.70
N SER A 274 21.47 22.96 6.74
CA SER A 274 22.08 23.61 7.91
C SER A 274 21.52 23.01 9.19
N GLN A 275 22.43 22.61 10.09
CA GLN A 275 22.08 22.14 11.44
C GLN A 275 21.60 23.28 12.35
N THR A 276 21.88 24.53 11.98
CA THR A 276 21.44 25.72 12.72
C THR A 276 20.19 26.36 12.12
N ALA A 277 19.64 25.78 11.06
CA ALA A 277 18.39 26.25 10.49
C ALA A 277 17.24 26.11 11.51
N ILE A 278 16.33 27.07 11.47
CA ILE A 278 15.19 27.10 12.37
C ILE A 278 14.12 26.18 11.80
N ALA A 279 13.65 25.25 12.61
CA ALA A 279 12.49 24.43 12.31
C ALA A 279 11.39 24.70 13.33
N LEU A 280 10.15 24.71 12.84
CA LEU A 280 8.94 24.79 13.65
C LEU A 280 8.30 23.42 13.72
N LYS A 281 8.19 22.85 14.91
CA LYS A 281 7.41 21.65 15.19
C LYS A 281 6.10 22.03 15.85
N THR A 282 4.99 21.56 15.31
CA THR A 282 3.67 21.74 15.93
C THR A 282 3.48 20.75 17.08
N LEU A 283 3.19 21.26 18.28
CA LEU A 283 2.96 20.44 19.48
C LEU A 283 1.49 20.00 19.58
N ASN A 284 0.59 20.78 19.01
CA ASN A 284 -0.85 20.54 18.89
C ASN A 284 -1.36 21.12 17.56
N ASN A 285 -2.59 20.77 17.17
CA ASN A 285 -3.24 21.43 16.04
C ASN A 285 -3.32 22.93 16.34
N THR A 286 -2.84 23.74 15.41
CA THR A 286 -2.76 25.20 15.59
C THR A 286 -3.13 25.90 14.32
N ILE A 287 -3.68 27.09 14.42
CA ILE A 287 -4.04 27.89 13.26
C ILE A 287 -2.91 28.88 12.98
N ILE A 288 -2.34 28.82 11.78
CA ILE A 288 -1.53 29.91 11.23
C ILE A 288 -2.47 30.96 10.64
N LYS A 289 -2.24 32.23 10.97
CA LYS A 289 -3.16 33.34 10.69
C LYS A 289 -2.48 34.43 9.87
N LYS A 290 -3.20 35.14 9.01
CA LYS A 290 -2.66 36.31 8.30
C LYS A 290 -2.44 37.52 9.20
N GLN A 291 -3.19 37.60 10.29
CA GLN A 291 -3.09 38.68 11.27
C GLN A 291 -3.10 38.12 12.69
N PRO A 292 -2.46 38.78 13.67
CA PRO A 292 -2.41 38.32 15.07
C PRO A 292 -3.72 38.65 15.83
N THR A 293 -4.86 38.33 15.21
CA THR A 293 -6.21 38.58 15.72
C THR A 293 -6.87 37.25 16.11
N ASN A 294 -7.92 37.30 16.92
CA ASN A 294 -8.70 36.10 17.22
C ASN A 294 -9.31 35.52 15.93
N GLU A 295 -9.16 34.20 15.73
CA GLU A 295 -9.53 33.46 14.53
C GLU A 295 -11.03 33.49 14.20
N ALA A 296 -11.87 33.79 15.18
CA ALA A 296 -13.31 33.99 15.00
C ALA A 296 -13.63 35.19 14.09
N TYR A 297 -12.71 36.15 13.96
CA TYR A 297 -12.86 37.34 13.13
C TYR A 297 -12.12 37.25 11.80
N LEU A 298 -11.42 36.14 11.54
CA LEU A 298 -10.67 35.91 10.30
C LEU A 298 -11.51 35.15 9.28
N LYS A 299 -11.42 35.56 8.02
CA LYS A 299 -12.02 34.86 6.89
C LYS A 299 -11.36 33.49 6.68
N PRO A 300 -12.03 32.54 6.01
CA PRO A 300 -11.47 31.20 5.77
C PRO A 300 -10.11 31.18 5.06
N ASP A 301 -9.84 32.12 4.16
CA ASP A 301 -8.58 32.30 3.43
C ASP A 301 -7.47 32.99 4.24
N GLU A 302 -7.83 33.59 5.39
CA GLU A 302 -6.88 34.25 6.29
C GLU A 302 -6.35 33.31 7.39
N LYS A 303 -6.75 32.04 7.38
CA LYS A 303 -6.36 31.05 8.39
C LYS A 303 -6.19 29.64 7.80
N LEU A 304 -5.20 28.91 8.30
CA LEU A 304 -4.97 27.50 7.95
C LEU A 304 -4.62 26.69 9.19
N ILE A 305 -5.13 25.46 9.29
CA ILE A 305 -4.79 24.55 10.38
C ILE A 305 -3.46 23.84 10.06
N LEU A 306 -2.46 24.03 10.90
CA LEU A 306 -1.25 23.22 10.96
C LEU A 306 -1.50 22.06 11.94
N GLN A 307 -1.44 20.82 11.42
CA GLN A 307 -1.68 19.60 12.20
C GLN A 307 -0.54 19.34 13.18
N LYS A 308 -0.86 18.75 14.34
CA LYS A 308 0.08 18.32 15.37
C LYS A 308 1.16 17.40 14.81
N GLY A 309 2.40 17.59 15.28
CA GLY A 309 3.55 16.75 14.95
C GLY A 309 4.24 17.13 13.64
N MET A 310 3.64 18.02 12.84
CA MET A 310 4.22 18.51 11.59
C MET A 310 5.42 19.41 11.86
N VAL A 311 6.43 19.29 10.99
CA VAL A 311 7.68 20.06 11.02
C VAL A 311 7.78 20.93 9.77
N TYR A 312 8.01 22.22 9.95
CA TYR A 312 8.15 23.21 8.90
C TYR A 312 9.50 23.93 9.02
N GLY A 313 10.11 24.31 7.90
CA GLY A 313 11.30 25.16 7.94
C GLY A 313 10.89 26.61 8.13
N VAL A 314 11.65 27.34 8.92
CA VAL A 314 11.42 28.76 9.22
C VAL A 314 12.62 29.56 8.73
N SER A 315 12.39 30.51 7.83
CA SER A 315 13.43 31.43 7.38
C SER A 315 13.58 32.64 8.30
N ASN A 316 12.50 33.07 8.96
CA ASN A 316 12.51 34.16 9.92
C ASN A 316 11.32 34.07 10.89
N TYR A 317 11.46 34.56 12.11
CA TYR A 317 10.34 34.74 13.03
C TYR A 317 10.52 35.96 13.96
N THR A 318 9.41 36.52 14.42
CA THR A 318 9.39 37.60 15.42
C THR A 318 8.20 37.46 16.38
N SER A 319 8.39 37.83 17.65
CA SER A 319 7.30 37.83 18.63
C SER A 319 6.50 39.14 18.55
N GLN A 320 5.18 39.06 18.40
CA GLN A 320 4.27 40.21 18.28
C GLN A 320 2.88 39.88 18.87
N ASN A 321 2.37 40.69 19.80
CA ASN A 321 0.99 40.60 20.32
C ASN A 321 0.55 39.18 20.75
N ASN A 322 1.33 38.53 21.62
CA ASN A 322 1.10 37.14 22.09
C ASN A 322 1.10 36.06 20.98
N HIS A 323 1.57 36.41 19.77
CA HIS A 323 1.78 35.50 18.66
C HIS A 323 3.25 35.54 18.23
N THR A 324 3.67 34.50 17.53
CA THR A 324 4.93 34.46 16.79
C THR A 324 4.61 34.61 15.31
N ARG A 325 5.04 35.70 14.69
CA ARG A 325 5.05 35.86 13.23
C ARG A 325 6.14 34.95 12.70
N ILE A 326 5.80 34.09 11.75
CA ILE A 326 6.71 33.14 11.12
C ILE A 326 6.69 33.32 9.60
N LEU A 327 7.88 33.30 9.01
CA LEU A 327 8.09 33.17 7.58
C LEU A 327 8.63 31.76 7.32
N LEU A 328 7.82 30.94 6.67
CA LEU A 328 8.12 29.56 6.32
C LEU A 328 8.95 29.49 5.04
N THR A 329 9.80 28.46 4.97
CA THR A 329 10.46 28.02 3.74
C THR A 329 9.49 27.32 2.78
N GLU A 330 8.29 26.98 3.27
CA GLU A 330 7.21 26.29 2.58
C GLU A 330 6.08 27.25 2.22
N ASN A 331 5.56 27.12 1.00
CA ASN A 331 4.33 27.80 0.60
C ASN A 331 3.11 26.91 0.88
N LEU A 332 2.30 27.30 1.85
CA LEU A 332 1.12 26.55 2.24
C LEU A 332 -0.01 26.76 1.22
N PRO A 333 -0.62 25.70 0.67
CA PRO A 333 -1.68 25.81 -0.32
C PRO A 333 -2.80 26.74 0.13
N ASN A 334 -3.18 27.70 -0.72
CA ASN A 334 -4.22 28.70 -0.48
C ASN A 334 -3.98 29.66 0.71
N PHE A 335 -2.80 29.63 1.33
CA PHE A 335 -2.46 30.50 2.46
C PHE A 335 -1.19 31.32 2.21
N GLY A 336 -0.16 30.78 1.57
CA GLY A 336 1.13 31.45 1.44
C GLY A 336 2.17 30.94 2.45
N ASN A 337 3.31 31.61 2.55
CA ASN A 337 4.43 31.19 3.40
C ASN A 337 4.61 32.05 4.66
N GLU A 338 3.73 33.03 4.92
CA GLU A 338 3.85 33.93 6.06
C GLU A 338 2.55 33.99 6.87
N GLY A 339 2.68 33.92 8.20
CA GLY A 339 1.58 34.12 9.12
C GLY A 339 1.98 34.15 10.60
N TYR A 340 0.98 34.12 11.47
CA TYR A 340 1.10 34.24 12.92
C TYR A 340 0.60 32.95 13.57
N VAL A 341 1.38 32.39 14.48
CA VAL A 341 1.01 31.21 15.29
C VAL A 341 1.05 31.55 16.78
N TYR A 342 0.30 30.80 17.58
CA TYR A 342 0.47 30.87 19.02
C TYR A 342 1.75 30.15 19.45
N PRO A 343 2.65 30.79 20.22
CA PRO A 343 3.91 30.18 20.66
C PRO A 343 3.68 28.88 21.44
N ASP A 344 2.62 28.78 22.25
CA ASP A 344 2.33 27.59 23.07
C ASP A 344 2.00 26.32 22.27
N PHE A 345 1.68 26.46 20.99
CA PHE A 345 1.31 25.34 20.13
C PHE A 345 2.45 24.88 19.22
N VAL A 346 3.57 25.59 19.25
CA VAL A 346 4.70 25.35 18.35
C VAL A 346 6.00 25.34 19.14
N GLN A 347 6.98 24.63 18.63
CA GLN A 347 8.33 24.61 19.16
C GLN A 347 9.25 25.04 18.03
N LEU A 348 9.99 26.13 18.24
CA LEU A 348 11.09 26.55 17.37
C LEU A 348 12.39 25.93 17.88
N THR A 349 13.15 25.29 16.99
CA THR A 349 14.49 24.78 17.31
C THR A 349 15.51 25.80 16.81
N GLU A 350 16.04 26.65 17.69
CA GLU A 350 17.19 27.52 17.37
C GLU A 350 18.49 26.96 17.96
N ALA A 351 19.54 26.98 17.15
CA ALA A 351 20.90 26.87 17.65
C ALA A 351 21.20 28.11 18.53
N SER A 352 21.50 27.87 19.81
CA SER A 352 22.08 28.79 20.81
C SER A 352 21.20 29.58 21.79
N GLN A 353 19.88 29.43 21.82
CA GLN A 353 19.09 29.81 23.01
C GLN A 353 18.07 28.74 23.40
N ALA A 354 18.34 28.06 24.52
CA ALA A 354 17.32 27.32 25.23
C ALA A 354 16.29 28.31 25.79
N PHE A 355 15.18 28.51 25.08
CA PHE A 355 14.01 29.08 25.71
C PHE A 355 13.37 28.02 26.60
N ALA A 356 13.58 28.27 27.90
CA ALA A 356 12.82 27.81 29.06
C ALA A 356 12.63 26.29 29.24
N THR A 357 13.50 25.76 30.10
CA THR A 357 13.21 24.80 31.17
C THR A 357 11.74 24.40 31.33
N ALA A 358 11.49 23.09 31.29
CA ALA A 358 10.26 22.37 31.67
C ALA A 358 9.15 23.24 32.28
N ALA A 359 8.00 23.32 31.60
CA ALA A 359 6.82 24.08 32.02
C ALA A 359 6.51 23.86 33.52
N LYS A 360 6.62 24.93 34.31
CA LYS A 360 6.35 24.92 35.76
C LYS A 360 4.89 25.21 36.07
N LEU A 361 4.17 25.85 35.13
CA LEU A 361 2.72 25.98 35.15
C LEU A 361 2.06 24.61 34.85
N LYS A 362 1.38 24.04 35.84
CA LYS A 362 0.70 22.73 35.73
C LYS A 362 -0.81 22.89 35.85
N PHE A 363 -1.51 21.92 35.25
CA PHE A 363 -2.93 21.70 35.43
C PHE A 363 -3.13 20.35 36.09
N LEU A 364 -3.92 20.33 37.15
CA LEU A 364 -4.19 19.17 38.01
C LEU A 364 -5.70 18.88 38.08
N GLY A 365 -6.51 19.53 37.23
CA GLY A 365 -7.95 19.36 37.15
C GLY A 365 -8.38 18.19 36.27
N PRO A 366 -9.68 17.88 36.25
CA PRO A 366 -10.23 16.85 35.38
C PRO A 366 -10.15 17.26 33.90
N THR A 367 -9.87 16.30 33.02
CA THR A 367 -9.84 16.49 31.56
C THR A 367 -11.18 16.19 30.88
N GLU A 368 -12.18 15.71 31.63
CA GLU A 368 -13.57 15.56 31.18
C GLU A 368 -14.53 16.15 32.24
N VAL A 369 -15.53 16.92 31.80
CA VAL A 369 -16.50 17.62 32.64
C VAL A 369 -17.88 17.64 31.97
N LEU A 370 -18.96 17.79 32.75
CA LEU A 370 -20.33 17.79 32.23
C LEU A 370 -20.85 19.19 31.96
N VAL A 371 -21.74 19.32 30.97
CA VAL A 371 -22.48 20.57 30.77
C VAL A 371 -23.31 20.89 32.01
N ASN A 372 -23.35 22.18 32.37
CA ASN A 372 -24.17 22.73 33.44
C ASN A 372 -23.90 22.15 34.84
N GLN A 373 -22.71 21.60 35.09
CA GLN A 373 -22.31 21.09 36.41
C GLN A 373 -21.22 21.91 37.08
N THR A 374 -21.34 22.10 38.40
CA THR A 374 -20.30 22.76 39.19
C THR A 374 -18.96 22.04 39.03
N ILE A 375 -17.90 22.78 38.70
CA ILE A 375 -16.55 22.24 38.52
C ILE A 375 -15.51 23.14 39.18
N THR A 376 -14.48 22.52 39.74
CA THR A 376 -13.28 23.20 40.23
C THR A 376 -12.07 22.77 39.39
N LEU A 377 -11.43 23.73 38.74
CA LEU A 377 -10.20 23.56 37.99
C LEU A 377 -9.04 24.05 38.85
N ARG A 378 -7.91 23.35 38.86
CA ARG A 378 -6.77 23.73 39.69
C ARG A 378 -5.45 23.36 39.08
N GLY A 379 -4.38 23.96 39.58
CA GLY A 379 -3.02 23.65 39.18
C GLY A 379 -1.97 24.39 40.01
N THR A 380 -0.71 24.30 39.58
CA THR A 380 0.43 24.94 40.26
C THR A 380 1.13 25.94 39.33
N TYR A 381 1.75 26.97 39.89
CA TYR A 381 2.62 27.93 39.20
C TYR A 381 3.86 28.27 40.06
N ASP A 382 4.84 28.99 39.52
CA ASP A 382 6.05 29.41 40.24
C ASP A 382 5.92 30.86 40.76
N PRO A 383 5.70 31.09 42.07
CA PRO A 383 5.50 32.43 42.63
C PRO A 383 6.74 33.34 42.58
N SER A 384 7.92 32.78 42.31
CA SER A 384 9.16 33.54 42.18
C SER A 384 9.25 34.29 40.85
N GLN A 385 8.60 33.78 39.80
CA GLN A 385 8.60 34.33 38.45
C GLN A 385 7.26 34.96 38.08
N GLY A 386 6.15 34.36 38.51
CA GLY A 386 4.79 34.84 38.29
C GLY A 386 4.18 35.52 39.52
N LYS A 387 3.49 36.63 39.32
CA LYS A 387 2.69 37.33 40.34
C LYS A 387 1.19 37.15 40.15
N SER A 388 0.74 36.76 38.97
CA SER A 388 -0.64 36.35 38.75
C SER A 388 -0.74 35.21 37.73
N VAL A 389 -1.86 34.49 37.78
CA VAL A 389 -2.23 33.46 36.79
C VAL A 389 -3.54 33.84 36.15
N THR A 390 -3.61 33.79 34.82
CA THR A 390 -4.86 33.88 34.07
C THR A 390 -5.24 32.51 33.53
N VAL A 391 -6.54 32.22 33.53
CA VAL A 391 -7.13 31.05 32.86
C VAL A 391 -8.21 31.57 31.93
N THR A 392 -8.02 31.37 30.63
CA THR A 392 -8.97 31.82 29.61
C THR A 392 -9.46 30.62 28.83
N ALA A 393 -10.78 30.39 28.84
CA ALA A 393 -11.38 29.36 27.99
C ALA A 393 -11.45 29.86 26.54
N GLU A 394 -10.87 29.08 25.63
CA GLU A 394 -10.90 29.29 24.19
C GLU A 394 -10.40 30.67 23.75
N ASP A 395 -9.46 31.26 24.50
CA ASP A 395 -8.99 32.65 24.37
C ASP A 395 -10.09 33.72 24.30
N LYS A 396 -11.30 33.36 24.74
CA LYS A 396 -12.50 34.19 24.59
C LYS A 396 -13.14 34.52 25.92
N TYR A 397 -13.15 33.58 26.84
CA TYR A 397 -13.86 33.70 28.10
C TYR A 397 -12.88 33.64 29.27
N PRO A 398 -12.43 34.79 29.81
CA PRO A 398 -11.58 34.81 30.99
C PRO A 398 -12.34 34.22 32.18
N LEU A 399 -11.70 33.30 32.90
CA LEU A 399 -12.27 32.63 34.06
C LEU A 399 -11.72 33.25 35.35
N PRO A 400 -12.53 33.34 36.42
CA PRO A 400 -12.09 33.93 37.68
C PRO A 400 -11.11 33.01 38.41
N VAL A 401 -9.85 33.44 38.49
CA VAL A 401 -8.78 32.69 39.15
C VAL A 401 -8.63 33.16 40.61
N ASN A 402 -8.69 32.22 41.53
CA ASN A 402 -8.24 32.37 42.91
C ASN A 402 -6.80 31.89 43.01
N LEU A 403 -5.92 32.73 43.53
CA LEU A 403 -4.49 32.45 43.65
C LEU A 403 -4.13 32.24 45.12
N ASP A 404 -3.41 31.17 45.40
CA ASP A 404 -2.71 30.98 46.68
C ASP A 404 -1.21 31.14 46.42
N SER A 405 -0.71 32.32 46.75
CA SER A 405 0.69 32.70 46.53
C SER A 405 1.67 32.03 47.48
N GLU A 406 1.22 31.51 48.63
CA GLU A 406 2.09 30.84 49.59
C GLU A 406 2.38 29.40 49.15
N SER A 407 1.36 28.70 48.65
CA SER A 407 1.49 27.31 48.18
C SER A 407 1.76 27.17 46.68
N GLY A 408 1.71 28.28 45.92
CA GLY A 408 1.89 28.28 44.48
C GLY A 408 0.75 27.59 43.73
N LEU A 409 -0.45 27.61 44.30
CA LEU A 409 -1.66 27.02 43.72
C LEU A 409 -2.52 28.08 43.05
N TRP A 410 -3.20 27.68 41.98
CA TRP A 410 -4.26 28.47 41.37
C TRP A 410 -5.51 27.60 41.23
N GLU A 411 -6.68 28.22 41.36
CA GLU A 411 -7.98 27.55 41.31
C GLU A 411 -9.02 28.41 40.56
N VAL A 412 -9.90 27.76 39.81
CA VAL A 412 -11.09 28.37 39.20
C VAL A 412 -12.31 27.56 39.63
N LYS A 413 -13.29 28.22 40.25
CA LYS A 413 -14.59 27.59 40.58
C LYS A 413 -15.66 28.09 39.62
N LEU A 414 -16.23 27.19 38.84
CA LEU A 414 -17.35 27.48 37.95
C LEU A 414 -18.61 26.86 38.56
N SER A 415 -19.43 27.68 39.23
CA SER A 415 -20.66 27.22 39.90
C SER A 415 -21.68 26.59 38.96
N ARG A 416 -21.75 27.07 37.71
CA ARG A 416 -22.60 26.50 36.64
C ARG A 416 -21.84 25.65 35.62
N GLY A 417 -20.53 25.48 35.78
CA GLY A 417 -19.70 24.75 34.81
C GLY A 417 -19.67 25.35 33.41
N PHE A 418 -19.37 24.49 32.44
CA PHE A 418 -19.43 24.79 31.01
C PHE A 418 -20.86 24.57 30.51
N ASN A 419 -21.39 25.45 29.66
CA ASN A 419 -22.80 25.41 29.24
C ASN A 419 -23.03 24.73 27.89
N THR A 420 -21.96 24.41 27.15
CA THR A 420 -22.03 23.89 25.78
C THR A 420 -21.07 22.71 25.64
N ALA A 421 -21.52 21.61 25.05
CA ALA A 421 -20.73 20.40 24.87
C ALA A 421 -19.69 20.49 23.73
N GLY A 422 -18.71 19.61 23.77
CA GLY A 422 -17.59 19.46 22.84
C GLY A 422 -16.23 19.62 23.52
N THR A 423 -15.16 19.36 22.76
CA THR A 423 -13.80 19.65 23.19
C THR A 423 -13.64 21.15 23.39
N ARG A 424 -13.09 21.55 24.54
CA ARG A 424 -12.74 22.91 24.92
C ARG A 424 -11.26 22.94 25.27
N TRP A 425 -10.69 24.13 25.29
CA TRP A 425 -9.33 24.31 25.75
C TRP A 425 -9.21 25.54 26.63
N LEU A 426 -8.32 25.46 27.60
CA LEU A 426 -7.98 26.53 28.52
C LEU A 426 -6.57 26.99 28.21
N ARG A 427 -6.36 28.30 28.07
CA ARG A 427 -5.04 28.90 28.13
C ARG A 427 -4.77 29.35 29.55
N LEU A 428 -3.67 28.86 30.09
CA LEU A 428 -3.14 29.22 31.39
C LEU A 428 -1.92 30.10 31.13
N GLN A 429 -1.85 31.28 31.73
CA GLN A 429 -0.67 32.14 31.63
C GLN A 429 -0.24 32.60 33.01
N SER A 430 1.05 32.53 33.28
CA SER A 430 1.68 33.16 34.44
C SER A 430 2.22 34.51 34.00
N LEU A 431 1.94 35.57 34.76
CA LEU A 431 2.30 36.96 34.43
C LEU A 431 3.23 37.54 35.51
N ASP A 432 4.21 38.34 35.11
CA ASP A 432 5.04 39.11 36.05
C ASP A 432 4.32 40.35 36.62
N SER A 433 5.01 41.11 37.47
CA SER A 433 4.47 42.32 38.10
C SER A 433 4.14 43.46 37.12
N LYS A 434 4.61 43.38 35.87
CA LYS A 434 4.32 44.34 34.80
C LYS A 434 3.25 43.83 33.83
N GLY A 435 2.65 42.67 34.10
CA GLY A 435 1.65 42.05 33.24
C GLY A 435 2.23 41.36 32.00
N LYS A 436 3.54 41.07 31.97
CA LYS A 436 4.17 40.32 30.87
C LYS A 436 4.07 38.82 31.14
N VAL A 437 3.73 38.04 30.11
CA VAL A 437 3.66 36.57 30.18
C VAL A 437 5.05 35.99 30.40
N VAL A 438 5.21 35.20 31.47
CA VAL A 438 6.46 34.51 31.85
C VAL A 438 6.40 32.98 31.73
N ASP A 439 5.19 32.40 31.73
CA ASP A 439 4.94 30.98 31.41
C ASP A 439 3.53 30.87 30.80
N SER A 440 3.32 29.95 29.86
CA SER A 440 2.04 29.80 29.16
C SER A 440 1.81 28.36 28.73
N LYS A 441 0.58 27.87 28.91
CA LYS A 441 0.20 26.48 28.65
C LYS A 441 -1.23 26.38 28.18
N VAL A 442 -1.49 25.49 27.22
CA VAL A 442 -2.85 25.13 26.83
C VAL A 442 -3.20 23.73 27.32
N VAL A 443 -4.42 23.57 27.83
CA VAL A 443 -4.97 22.31 28.33
C VAL A 443 -6.31 22.06 27.68
N ASN A 444 -6.49 20.88 27.09
CA ASN A 444 -7.77 20.46 26.55
C ASN A 444 -8.64 19.84 27.63
N ILE A 445 -9.93 20.17 27.63
CA ILE A 445 -10.97 19.61 28.48
C ILE A 445 -12.13 19.20 27.60
N TYR A 446 -12.64 17.99 27.76
CA TYR A 446 -13.82 17.52 27.06
C TYR A 446 -15.08 17.86 27.86
N VAL A 447 -15.99 18.66 27.30
CA VAL A 447 -17.26 19.03 27.92
C VAL A 447 -18.37 18.18 27.32
N SER A 448 -18.96 17.26 28.08
CA SER A 448 -19.95 16.31 27.56
C SER A 448 -21.37 16.78 27.90
N SER A 449 -22.31 16.74 26.94
CA SER A 449 -23.74 17.02 27.20
C SER A 449 -24.39 15.94 28.06
N GLU A 450 -23.85 14.74 27.97
CA GLU A 450 -24.15 13.58 28.78
C GLU A 450 -22.82 13.02 29.27
N PRO A 451 -22.74 12.44 30.47
CA PRO A 451 -21.51 11.78 30.87
C PRO A 451 -21.17 10.71 29.85
N ILE A 452 -19.93 10.70 29.34
CA ILE A 452 -19.44 9.59 28.48
C ILE A 452 -19.34 8.27 29.30
N SER A 453 -19.88 8.29 30.51
CA SER A 453 -20.21 7.15 31.32
C SER A 453 -21.54 7.29 32.10
N ALA A 454 -22.63 7.86 31.57
CA ALA A 454 -23.95 7.73 32.22
C ALA A 454 -25.07 7.45 31.23
N GLY A 455 -25.68 6.28 31.39
CA GLY A 455 -26.89 5.86 30.71
C GLY A 455 -28.09 6.74 31.04
N LYS A 456 -28.86 7.09 30.01
CA LYS A 456 -30.29 7.37 30.13
C LYS A 456 -31.21 6.34 29.46
N ASP A 457 -30.66 5.31 28.84
CA ASP A 457 -31.45 4.25 28.18
C ASP A 457 -31.15 2.84 28.68
N ILE A 458 -30.38 2.69 29.76
CA ILE A 458 -29.99 1.36 30.25
C ILE A 458 -30.95 0.92 31.36
N LYS A 459 -31.70 -0.13 31.07
CA LYS A 459 -32.56 -0.80 32.04
C LYS A 459 -31.99 -2.15 32.38
N LEU A 460 -31.96 -2.47 33.66
CA LEU A 460 -31.68 -3.80 34.18
C LEU A 460 -32.98 -4.38 34.69
N LYS A 461 -33.41 -5.51 34.14
CA LYS A 461 -34.56 -6.27 34.61
C LYS A 461 -34.07 -7.51 35.33
N VAL A 462 -34.58 -7.77 36.53
CA VAL A 462 -34.28 -9.01 37.27
C VAL A 462 -35.12 -10.13 36.67
N ALA A 463 -34.47 -11.09 36.01
CA ALA A 463 -35.14 -12.23 35.37
C ALA A 463 -35.45 -13.35 36.38
N LYS A 464 -34.65 -13.47 37.44
CA LYS A 464 -34.82 -14.45 38.52
C LYS A 464 -34.45 -13.83 39.87
N ASP A 465 -35.13 -14.26 40.94
CA ASP A 465 -34.82 -13.87 42.31
C ASP A 465 -33.31 -13.96 42.57
N THR A 466 -32.72 -12.86 43.01
CA THR A 466 -31.27 -12.73 43.12
C THR A 466 -30.86 -11.80 44.25
N TRP A 467 -29.55 -11.63 44.45
CA TRP A 467 -28.98 -10.71 45.43
C TRP A 467 -28.30 -9.55 44.73
N PHE A 468 -28.61 -8.33 45.16
CA PHE A 468 -27.77 -7.15 44.90
C PHE A 468 -26.75 -7.05 46.04
N LYS A 469 -25.47 -7.03 45.70
CA LYS A 469 -24.36 -7.26 46.63
C LYS A 469 -23.36 -6.11 46.59
N LEU A 470 -22.71 -5.83 47.72
CA LEU A 470 -21.60 -4.87 47.79
C LEU A 470 -20.30 -5.41 47.16
N TYR A 471 -20.12 -6.73 47.14
CA TYR A 471 -18.93 -7.40 46.59
C TYR A 471 -19.32 -8.55 45.64
N PRO A 472 -18.52 -8.84 44.60
CA PRO A 472 -18.80 -9.88 43.59
C PRO A 472 -18.44 -11.30 44.09
N ILE A 473 -18.80 -11.63 45.33
CA ILE A 473 -18.55 -12.96 45.93
C ILE A 473 -19.87 -13.68 46.23
N ASP A 474 -19.76 -14.93 46.66
CA ASP A 474 -20.91 -15.74 47.09
C ASP A 474 -21.70 -15.01 48.20
N SER A 475 -23.03 -14.91 48.04
CA SER A 475 -23.88 -14.17 48.96
C SER A 475 -23.93 -14.79 50.36
N SER A 476 -23.60 -16.07 50.52
CA SER A 476 -23.46 -16.73 51.81
C SER A 476 -22.35 -16.13 52.69
N LYS A 477 -21.35 -15.47 52.07
CA LYS A 477 -20.22 -14.84 52.76
C LYS A 477 -20.46 -13.37 53.14
N LEU A 478 -21.60 -12.81 52.75
CA LEU A 478 -21.95 -11.40 52.97
C LEU A 478 -22.97 -11.25 54.10
N ASN A 479 -22.76 -10.25 54.95
CA ASN A 479 -23.69 -9.91 56.03
C ASN A 479 -24.89 -9.09 55.51
N ASN A 480 -25.89 -8.85 56.37
CA ASN A 480 -27.14 -8.19 55.97
C ASN A 480 -27.00 -6.72 55.59
N GLN A 481 -25.87 -6.05 55.86
CA GLN A 481 -25.60 -4.70 55.36
C GLN A 481 -24.94 -4.71 53.96
N GLN A 482 -24.42 -5.87 53.54
CA GLN A 482 -23.64 -6.03 52.31
C GLN A 482 -24.41 -6.71 51.18
N LYS A 483 -25.66 -7.14 51.42
CA LYS A 483 -26.53 -7.75 50.41
C LYS A 483 -28.00 -7.40 50.66
N VAL A 484 -28.76 -7.35 49.58
CA VAL A 484 -30.22 -7.21 49.61
C VAL A 484 -30.85 -8.13 48.57
N SER A 485 -31.94 -8.81 48.94
CA SER A 485 -32.68 -9.68 48.02
C SER A 485 -33.50 -8.82 47.07
N VAL A 486 -33.50 -9.15 45.79
CA VAL A 486 -34.26 -8.46 44.75
C VAL A 486 -35.08 -9.50 43.99
N LYS A 487 -36.37 -9.23 43.78
CA LYS A 487 -37.31 -10.18 43.20
C LYS A 487 -37.32 -10.14 41.67
N ALA A 488 -37.63 -11.28 41.07
CA ALA A 488 -37.88 -11.37 39.64
C ALA A 488 -38.98 -10.39 39.20
N GLY A 489 -38.75 -9.70 38.09
CA GLY A 489 -39.63 -8.67 37.53
C GLY A 489 -39.26 -7.23 37.89
N GLU A 490 -38.42 -7.00 38.90
CA GLU A 490 -37.96 -5.65 39.24
C GLU A 490 -37.08 -5.04 38.14
N ILE A 491 -37.22 -3.74 37.90
CA ILE A 491 -36.51 -3.01 36.84
C ILE A 491 -35.80 -1.79 37.43
N PHE A 492 -34.52 -1.63 37.11
CA PHE A 492 -33.68 -0.53 37.58
C PHE A 492 -33.09 0.26 36.41
N THR A 493 -32.99 1.57 36.59
CA THR A 493 -32.22 2.43 35.69
C THR A 493 -30.75 2.37 36.07
N VAL A 494 -29.89 2.11 35.08
CA VAL A 494 -28.46 1.93 35.27
C VAL A 494 -27.69 3.09 34.66
N GLU A 495 -26.90 3.77 35.48
CA GLU A 495 -26.01 4.85 35.04
C GLU A 495 -24.73 4.28 34.45
N LYS A 496 -24.11 3.32 35.14
CA LYS A 496 -22.87 2.65 34.72
C LYS A 496 -22.98 1.15 34.94
N TYR A 497 -22.34 0.37 34.08
CA TYR A 497 -22.22 -1.08 34.26
C TYR A 497 -20.86 -1.61 33.81
N GLY A 498 -20.53 -2.80 34.26
CA GLY A 498 -19.40 -3.59 33.78
C GLY A 498 -19.52 -5.04 34.26
N LEU A 499 -18.66 -5.91 33.76
CA LEU A 499 -18.65 -7.31 34.13
C LEU A 499 -17.38 -7.63 34.93
N VAL A 500 -17.54 -8.34 36.05
CA VAL A 500 -16.44 -8.83 36.91
C VAL A 500 -16.85 -10.19 37.48
N ASP A 501 -16.07 -11.24 37.24
CA ASP A 501 -16.25 -12.57 37.82
C ASP A 501 -17.68 -13.12 37.72
N GLY A 502 -18.31 -13.03 36.54
CA GLY A 502 -19.70 -13.47 36.31
C GLY A 502 -20.77 -12.64 37.02
N ASN A 503 -20.39 -11.49 37.59
CA ASN A 503 -21.29 -10.54 38.21
C ASN A 503 -21.28 -9.22 37.42
N LEU A 504 -22.48 -8.68 37.20
CA LEU A 504 -22.67 -7.38 36.62
C LEU A 504 -22.51 -6.32 37.72
N ARG A 505 -21.41 -5.57 37.69
CA ARG A 505 -21.25 -4.37 38.53
C ARG A 505 -22.09 -3.24 37.94
N VAL A 506 -22.82 -2.53 38.76
CA VAL A 506 -23.70 -1.44 38.32
C VAL A 506 -23.63 -0.24 39.27
N VAL A 507 -23.85 0.95 38.70
CA VAL A 507 -24.29 2.14 39.42
C VAL A 507 -25.73 2.39 38.98
N LEU A 508 -26.65 2.30 39.90
CA LEU A 508 -28.07 2.54 39.71
C LEU A 508 -28.39 4.02 39.91
N SER A 509 -29.43 4.51 39.22
CA SER A 509 -29.89 5.90 39.44
C SER A 509 -30.54 6.10 40.81
N ASN A 510 -31.10 5.03 41.39
CA ASN A 510 -31.68 5.04 42.73
C ASN A 510 -30.95 4.02 43.61
N GLU A 511 -30.80 4.34 44.89
CA GLU A 511 -30.21 3.43 45.86
C GLU A 511 -31.14 2.26 46.23
N ILE A 512 -30.54 1.11 46.54
CA ILE A 512 -31.23 -0.03 47.14
C ILE A 512 -30.63 -0.25 48.53
N SER A 513 -31.38 0.17 49.57
CA SER A 513 -30.95 0.00 50.96
C SER A 513 -30.85 -1.49 51.35
N PRO A 514 -29.84 -1.91 52.15
CA PRO A 514 -28.77 -1.11 52.75
C PRO A 514 -27.50 -0.96 51.88
N VAL A 515 -27.46 -1.56 50.69
CA VAL A 515 -26.24 -1.63 49.85
C VAL A 515 -25.90 -0.27 49.23
N GLY A 516 -26.90 0.54 48.88
CA GLY A 516 -26.73 1.82 48.21
C GLY A 516 -26.99 1.74 46.70
N ASN A 517 -26.45 2.69 45.94
CA ASN A 517 -26.65 2.76 44.48
C ASN A 517 -25.55 2.03 43.67
N PHE A 518 -24.46 1.62 44.30
CA PHE A 518 -23.38 0.86 43.66
C PHE A 518 -23.35 -0.58 44.20
N GLY A 519 -23.25 -1.55 43.30
CA GLY A 519 -23.18 -2.95 43.70
C GLY A 519 -23.15 -3.92 42.52
N TYR A 520 -23.42 -5.19 42.81
CA TYR A 520 -23.23 -6.31 41.89
C TYR A 520 -24.48 -7.21 41.86
N PHE A 521 -24.94 -7.54 40.65
CA PHE A 521 -25.90 -8.61 40.39
C PHE A 521 -25.19 -9.84 39.83
N TYR A 522 -25.70 -11.04 40.11
CA TYR A 522 -25.27 -12.22 39.37
C TYR A 522 -25.81 -12.13 37.93
N GLU A 523 -24.91 -12.12 36.95
CA GLU A 523 -25.25 -11.76 35.56
C GLU A 523 -26.33 -12.67 34.95
N PRO A 524 -26.32 -14.01 35.13
CA PRO A 524 -27.35 -14.89 34.58
C PRO A 524 -28.77 -14.69 35.14
N HIS A 525 -28.93 -13.87 36.19
CA HIS A 525 -30.24 -13.57 36.78
C HIS A 525 -30.81 -12.23 36.33
N VAL A 526 -30.11 -11.47 35.47
CA VAL A 526 -30.51 -10.13 35.07
C VAL A 526 -30.38 -9.93 33.55
N GLU A 527 -31.32 -9.17 32.98
CA GLU A 527 -31.32 -8.77 31.57
C GLU A 527 -31.00 -7.28 31.50
N VAL A 528 -30.03 -6.89 30.66
CA VAL A 528 -29.67 -5.49 30.47
C VAL A 528 -30.03 -5.04 29.07
N THR A 529 -30.83 -4.00 28.95
CA THR A 529 -31.23 -3.42 27.66
C THR A 529 -30.76 -1.99 27.55
N LYS A 530 -30.27 -1.59 26.37
CA LYS A 530 -30.04 -0.19 25.98
C LYS A 530 -31.08 0.20 24.93
N GLY A 531 -32.09 0.97 25.31
CA GLY A 531 -33.27 1.22 24.49
C GLY A 531 -34.02 -0.10 24.25
N SER A 532 -34.24 -0.48 22.98
CA SER A 532 -34.83 -1.76 22.60
C SER A 532 -33.82 -2.90 22.41
N LYS A 533 -32.51 -2.63 22.51
CA LYS A 533 -31.45 -3.61 22.24
C LYS A 533 -31.03 -4.32 23.53
N LEU A 534 -31.08 -5.65 23.52
CA LEU A 534 -30.52 -6.50 24.58
C LEU A 534 -28.99 -6.50 24.51
N LEU A 535 -28.33 -6.35 25.66
CA LEU A 535 -26.89 -6.54 25.82
C LEU A 535 -26.63 -7.96 26.31
N LEU A 536 -25.61 -8.62 25.74
CA LEU A 536 -25.22 -9.98 26.08
C LEU A 536 -23.83 -9.97 26.70
N PHE A 537 -23.60 -10.77 27.74
CA PHE A 537 -22.30 -10.80 28.43
C PHE A 537 -21.62 -12.18 28.35
N ASP A 538 -22.37 -13.22 28.00
CA ASP A 538 -21.87 -14.54 27.64
C ASP A 538 -21.85 -14.72 26.11
N PHE A 539 -20.83 -15.41 25.61
CA PHE A 539 -20.70 -15.75 24.20
C PHE A 539 -21.73 -16.81 23.75
N THR A 540 -22.10 -17.72 24.65
CA THR A 540 -23.05 -18.80 24.38
C THR A 540 -24.45 -18.28 24.07
N ASP A 541 -24.82 -17.13 24.65
CA ASP A 541 -26.10 -16.47 24.42
C ASP A 541 -26.17 -15.70 23.09
N VAL A 542 -25.07 -15.59 22.34
CA VAL A 542 -25.08 -14.93 21.02
C VAL A 542 -25.89 -15.78 20.04
N PRO A 543 -27.01 -15.26 19.51
CA PRO A 543 -27.88 -16.04 18.63
C PRO A 543 -27.26 -16.22 17.24
N ASP A 544 -27.50 -17.37 16.65
CA ASP A 544 -26.90 -17.79 15.40
C ASP A 544 -27.49 -17.08 14.17
N THR A 545 -26.69 -16.96 13.10
CA THR A 545 -27.10 -16.36 11.83
C THR A 545 -26.63 -17.20 10.64
N TYR A 546 -27.55 -17.53 9.72
CA TYR A 546 -27.30 -18.46 8.62
C TYR A 546 -26.46 -17.90 7.45
N ILE A 547 -26.36 -16.57 7.31
CA ILE A 547 -25.71 -15.91 6.16
C ILE A 547 -24.63 -14.90 6.54
N SER A 548 -24.63 -14.44 7.78
CA SER A 548 -23.74 -13.42 8.34
C SER A 548 -23.09 -13.93 9.62
N ALA A 549 -22.10 -13.21 10.14
CA ALA A 549 -21.55 -13.48 11.48
C ALA A 549 -22.05 -12.43 12.48
N LYS A 550 -22.05 -12.75 13.77
CA LYS A 550 -22.31 -11.77 14.84
C LYS A 550 -21.06 -11.52 15.65
N LEU A 551 -20.74 -10.25 15.83
CA LEU A 551 -19.67 -9.77 16.69
C LEU A 551 -20.26 -9.38 18.05
N LEU A 552 -19.70 -9.90 19.14
CA LEU A 552 -19.96 -9.53 20.53
C LEU A 552 -18.80 -8.69 21.06
N VAL A 553 -19.11 -7.57 21.70
CA VAL A 553 -18.14 -6.70 22.35
C VAL A 553 -17.97 -7.13 23.81
N VAL A 554 -16.84 -7.75 24.15
CA VAL A 554 -16.56 -8.27 25.49
C VAL A 554 -15.78 -7.28 26.36
N GLN A 555 -15.31 -6.19 25.78
CA GLN A 555 -14.71 -5.06 26.47
C GLN A 555 -15.04 -3.75 25.73
N LYS A 556 -15.38 -2.69 26.47
CA LYS A 556 -15.63 -1.35 25.88
C LYS A 556 -14.48 -0.96 24.95
N THR A 557 -14.79 -0.63 23.70
CA THR A 557 -13.77 -0.37 22.68
C THR A 557 -14.27 0.58 21.58
N PHE A 558 -13.48 0.75 20.52
CA PHE A 558 -13.84 1.55 19.35
C PHE A 558 -13.77 0.68 18.09
N ILE A 559 -14.71 0.90 17.18
CA ILE A 559 -14.50 0.61 15.76
C ILE A 559 -13.84 1.83 15.12
N LYS A 560 -12.81 1.62 14.32
CA LYS A 560 -11.91 2.68 13.83
C LYS A 560 -11.77 2.64 12.30
N GLY A 561 -11.53 3.77 11.66
CA GLY A 561 -11.29 3.86 10.21
C GLY A 561 -9.98 3.18 9.78
N SER A 562 -9.03 3.07 10.71
CA SER A 562 -7.72 2.44 10.55
C SER A 562 -7.37 1.63 11.82
N PRO A 563 -6.36 0.74 11.77
CA PRO A 563 -5.92 -0.01 12.95
C PRO A 563 -4.98 0.79 13.89
N GLU A 564 -4.80 2.10 13.68
CA GLU A 564 -4.04 2.98 14.58
C GLU A 564 -4.70 3.11 15.96
N ASP A 565 -3.96 3.63 16.95
CA ASP A 565 -4.50 3.89 18.28
C ASP A 565 -5.68 4.88 18.19
N SER A 566 -6.78 4.61 18.92
CA SER A 566 -7.97 5.48 18.92
C SER A 566 -7.71 6.92 19.37
N SER A 567 -6.62 7.16 20.12
CA SER A 567 -6.18 8.49 20.53
C SER A 567 -5.58 9.31 19.38
N GLN A 568 -5.23 8.66 18.26
CA GLN A 568 -4.67 9.30 17.06
C GLN A 568 -5.72 9.55 15.97
N LEU A 569 -6.97 9.14 16.20
CA LEU A 569 -8.06 9.23 15.22
C LEU A 569 -9.07 10.28 15.62
N ASP A 570 -9.55 11.03 14.62
CA ASP A 570 -10.64 11.99 14.78
C ASP A 570 -11.96 11.29 15.16
N ASP A 571 -12.90 12.04 15.73
CA ASP A 571 -14.18 11.48 16.19
C ASP A 571 -15.07 10.97 15.05
N ASN A 572 -14.90 11.46 13.82
CA ASN A 572 -15.56 10.92 12.63
C ASN A 572 -14.87 9.66 12.07
N GLN A 573 -13.66 9.35 12.53
CA GLN A 573 -12.89 8.16 12.17
C GLN A 573 -13.00 7.05 13.19
N LYS A 574 -13.81 7.21 14.24
CA LYS A 574 -14.06 6.17 15.24
C LYS A 574 -15.47 6.22 15.77
N ALA A 575 -16.00 5.07 16.17
CA ALA A 575 -17.27 4.98 16.88
C ALA A 575 -17.09 4.09 18.11
N GLU A 576 -17.66 4.51 19.23
CA GLU A 576 -17.60 3.74 20.46
C GLU A 576 -18.51 2.51 20.37
N LEU A 577 -17.99 1.37 20.84
CA LEU A 577 -18.74 0.13 21.01
C LEU A 577 -18.84 -0.20 22.49
N SER A 578 -20.08 -0.36 22.96
CA SER A 578 -20.39 -0.63 24.37
C SER A 578 -20.15 -2.09 24.74
N LEU A 579 -19.76 -2.35 25.99
CA LEU A 579 -19.69 -3.70 26.53
C LEU A 579 -21.04 -4.43 26.37
N GLY A 580 -20.99 -5.66 25.89
CA GLY A 580 -22.15 -6.51 25.63
C GLY A 580 -22.97 -6.15 24.40
N GLN A 581 -22.54 -5.17 23.61
CA GLN A 581 -23.15 -4.85 22.33
C GLN A 581 -22.90 -5.97 21.32
N THR A 582 -23.94 -6.34 20.56
CA THR A 582 -23.81 -7.22 19.40
C THR A 582 -23.99 -6.46 18.08
N LEU A 583 -23.20 -6.84 17.07
CA LEU A 583 -23.23 -6.27 15.73
C LEU A 583 -23.27 -7.38 14.68
N ALA A 584 -24.18 -7.30 13.71
CA ALA A 584 -24.17 -8.18 12.55
C ALA A 584 -23.10 -7.72 11.55
N ILE A 585 -22.26 -8.64 11.10
CA ILE A 585 -21.19 -8.39 10.14
C ILE A 585 -21.33 -9.28 8.90
N THR A 586 -21.05 -8.73 7.73
CA THR A 586 -21.04 -9.46 6.45
C THR A 586 -19.64 -9.90 6.05
N GLY A 587 -18.60 -9.40 6.71
CA GLY A 587 -17.22 -9.83 6.46
C GLY A 587 -16.25 -9.41 7.54
N TYR A 588 -15.12 -10.09 7.59
CA TYR A 588 -14.03 -9.81 8.52
C TYR A 588 -12.65 -10.10 7.91
N ALA A 589 -11.57 -9.56 8.46
CA ALA A 589 -10.20 -9.93 8.13
C ALA A 589 -9.30 -9.70 9.35
N SER A 590 -8.43 -10.65 9.67
CA SER A 590 -7.41 -10.49 10.72
C SER A 590 -6.20 -9.73 10.18
N THR A 591 -5.93 -8.54 10.71
CA THR A 591 -4.81 -7.71 10.25
C THR A 591 -4.36 -6.74 11.33
N LYS A 592 -3.03 -6.57 11.49
CA LYS A 592 -2.42 -5.59 12.41
C LYS A 592 -3.01 -5.61 13.84
N GLY A 593 -3.31 -6.78 14.39
CA GLY A 593 -3.88 -6.90 15.73
C GLY A 593 -5.35 -6.42 15.82
N HIS A 594 -6.08 -6.43 14.71
CA HIS A 594 -7.48 -6.02 14.65
C HIS A 594 -8.26 -6.96 13.75
N PHE A 595 -9.55 -7.11 14.03
CA PHE A 595 -10.50 -7.52 13.00
C PHE A 595 -10.89 -6.29 12.20
N ARG A 596 -10.56 -6.26 10.90
CA ARG A 596 -11.26 -5.39 9.94
C ARG A 596 -12.62 -6.01 9.74
N VAL A 597 -13.73 -5.31 9.99
CA VAL A 597 -15.09 -5.83 9.82
C VAL A 597 -15.90 -4.99 8.85
N THR A 598 -16.83 -5.63 8.13
CA THR A 598 -17.91 -4.96 7.41
C THR A 598 -19.21 -5.23 8.15
N LEU A 599 -19.83 -4.19 8.67
CA LEU A 599 -21.11 -4.23 9.36
C LEU A 599 -22.25 -4.33 8.34
N LEU A 600 -23.28 -5.10 8.69
CA LEU A 600 -24.52 -5.17 7.91
C LEU A 600 -25.22 -3.79 7.89
N GLU A 601 -25.34 -3.19 9.08
CA GLU A 601 -25.91 -1.86 9.29
C GLU A 601 -24.80 -0.83 9.57
N SER A 602 -24.96 0.39 9.05
CA SER A 602 -24.01 1.48 9.31
C SER A 602 -24.17 2.04 10.71
N ILE A 603 -23.04 2.35 11.36
CA ILE A 603 -23.05 3.19 12.56
C ILE A 603 -23.15 4.65 12.11
N SER A 604 -24.10 5.38 12.68
CA SER A 604 -24.30 6.81 12.39
C SER A 604 -23.02 7.60 12.63
N GLY A 605 -22.65 8.48 11.70
CA GLY A 605 -21.42 9.30 11.78
C GLY A 605 -20.10 8.57 11.51
N PHE A 606 -20.09 7.23 11.39
CA PHE A 606 -18.88 6.44 11.12
C PHE A 606 -18.96 5.65 9.80
N GLY A 607 -20.05 4.92 9.57
CA GLY A 607 -20.24 4.07 8.39
C GLY A 607 -20.24 2.58 8.70
N LYS A 608 -19.95 1.76 7.67
CA LYS A 608 -20.09 0.28 7.72
C LYS A 608 -18.80 -0.48 7.94
N VAL A 609 -17.62 0.12 7.76
CA VAL A 609 -16.38 -0.64 7.73
C VAL A 609 -15.33 -0.01 8.62
N GLY A 610 -14.71 -0.83 9.45
CA GLY A 610 -13.66 -0.38 10.34
C GLY A 610 -12.88 -1.52 10.96
N TYR A 611 -12.00 -1.16 11.89
CA TYR A 611 -11.07 -2.04 12.60
C TYR A 611 -11.42 -2.04 14.07
N ILE A 612 -11.52 -3.22 14.67
CA ILE A 612 -11.79 -3.40 16.10
C ILE A 612 -10.68 -4.25 16.70
N TYR A 613 -10.18 -3.86 17.87
CA TYR A 613 -9.10 -4.59 18.53
C TYR A 613 -9.57 -6.00 18.91
N TRP A 614 -8.82 -7.02 18.49
CA TRP A 614 -9.33 -8.38 18.47
C TRP A 614 -9.63 -8.95 19.87
N GLN A 615 -8.90 -8.53 20.91
CA GLN A 615 -9.13 -9.01 22.28
C GLN A 615 -10.39 -8.45 22.93
N HIS A 616 -10.96 -7.37 22.37
CA HIS A 616 -12.15 -6.74 22.92
C HIS A 616 -13.44 -7.29 22.32
N VAL A 617 -13.35 -8.22 21.37
CA VAL A 617 -14.50 -8.76 20.66
C VAL A 617 -14.39 -10.27 20.46
N ARG A 618 -15.54 -10.92 20.30
CA ARG A 618 -15.66 -12.31 19.84
C ARG A 618 -16.59 -12.35 18.64
N ILE A 619 -16.35 -13.25 17.70
CA ILE A 619 -17.17 -13.36 16.48
C ILE A 619 -17.75 -14.78 16.42
N LYS A 620 -19.07 -14.90 16.29
CA LYS A 620 -19.80 -16.17 16.14
C LYS A 620 -20.34 -16.32 14.72
N LYS A 621 -20.18 -17.50 14.13
CA LYS A 621 -20.76 -17.88 12.84
C LYS A 621 -21.07 -19.38 12.83
N GLN A 622 -22.34 -19.75 12.64
CA GLN A 622 -22.80 -21.14 12.58
C GLN A 622 -22.36 -21.96 13.81
N GLU A 623 -22.69 -21.48 15.00
CA GLU A 623 -22.29 -22.02 16.31
C GLU A 623 -20.78 -22.00 16.62
N GLU A 624 -19.91 -21.68 15.65
CA GLU A 624 -18.46 -21.63 15.87
C GLU A 624 -17.93 -20.22 16.16
N GLU A 625 -16.91 -20.16 17.04
CA GLU A 625 -16.14 -18.94 17.29
C GLU A 625 -15.07 -18.76 16.21
N ILE A 626 -15.07 -17.59 15.57
CA ILE A 626 -14.02 -17.17 14.65
C ILE A 626 -12.90 -16.53 15.45
N LEU A 627 -11.80 -17.28 15.60
CA LEU A 627 -10.61 -16.80 16.30
C LEU A 627 -9.78 -15.83 15.45
N TYR A 628 -9.07 -14.93 16.12
CA TYR A 628 -8.11 -14.06 15.47
C TYR A 628 -6.88 -14.87 15.04
N ASP A 629 -6.72 -15.10 13.74
CA ASP A 629 -5.51 -15.71 13.18
C ASP A 629 -4.48 -14.63 12.76
N PRO A 630 -3.33 -14.49 13.44
CA PRO A 630 -2.28 -13.56 13.05
C PRO A 630 -1.59 -13.92 11.73
N ASN A 631 -1.78 -15.14 11.22
CA ASN A 631 -1.25 -15.64 9.95
C ASN A 631 -2.32 -15.72 8.86
N ALA A 632 -3.53 -15.19 9.11
CA ALA A 632 -4.58 -15.15 8.11
C ALA A 632 -4.10 -14.52 6.80
N ILE A 633 -4.61 -15.03 5.68
CA ILE A 633 -4.30 -14.46 4.38
C ILE A 633 -5.20 -13.25 4.17
N THR A 634 -4.59 -12.13 3.81
CA THR A 634 -5.30 -10.90 3.47
C THR A 634 -4.88 -10.40 2.09
N MET A 635 -5.80 -9.70 1.44
CA MET A 635 -5.64 -9.12 0.12
C MET A 635 -6.05 -7.64 0.17
N THR A 636 -5.09 -6.74 -0.03
CA THR A 636 -5.31 -5.29 -0.03
C THR A 636 -5.38 -4.75 -1.45
N VAL A 637 -6.43 -3.99 -1.78
CA VAL A 637 -6.59 -3.35 -3.09
C VAL A 637 -5.56 -2.23 -3.26
N ARG A 638 -4.68 -2.30 -4.26
CA ARG A 638 -3.64 -1.27 -4.53
C ARG A 638 -4.00 -0.32 -5.65
N GLU A 639 -4.83 -0.78 -6.59
CA GLU A 639 -5.24 -0.04 -7.77
C GLU A 639 -6.74 -0.24 -7.99
N THR A 640 -7.40 0.71 -8.66
CA THR A 640 -8.82 0.60 -8.99
C THR A 640 -9.06 -0.66 -9.82
N THR A 641 -9.87 -1.59 -9.29
CA THR A 641 -10.08 -2.88 -9.92
C THR A 641 -11.44 -3.49 -9.56
N VAL A 642 -11.77 -4.61 -10.20
CA VAL A 642 -13.02 -5.36 -10.00
C VAL A 642 -12.73 -6.80 -9.59
N ILE A 643 -13.59 -7.35 -8.74
CA ILE A 643 -13.74 -8.80 -8.62
C ILE A 643 -14.81 -9.29 -9.60
N LYS A 644 -14.59 -10.44 -10.21
CA LYS A 644 -15.38 -10.93 -11.37
C LYS A 644 -15.96 -12.31 -11.13
N LYS A 645 -17.11 -12.62 -11.72
CA LYS A 645 -17.70 -13.97 -11.66
C LYS A 645 -16.98 -14.98 -12.54
N ARG A 646 -16.27 -14.50 -13.57
CA ARG A 646 -15.53 -15.30 -14.54
C ARG A 646 -14.19 -14.63 -14.86
N PRO A 647 -13.14 -15.37 -15.25
CA PRO A 647 -11.81 -14.84 -15.54
C PRO A 647 -11.73 -14.17 -16.93
N LEU A 648 -12.76 -13.42 -17.32
CA LEU A 648 -12.81 -12.68 -18.59
C LEU A 648 -12.40 -11.21 -18.39
N PHE A 649 -12.14 -10.50 -19.48
CA PHE A 649 -11.96 -9.05 -19.43
C PHE A 649 -13.20 -8.37 -18.85
N SER A 650 -13.00 -7.34 -18.04
CA SER A 650 -14.09 -6.69 -17.30
C SER A 650 -15.14 -6.05 -18.21
N PHE A 651 -14.77 -5.62 -19.43
CA PHE A 651 -15.71 -5.05 -20.41
C PHE A 651 -16.62 -6.10 -21.08
N LEU A 652 -16.27 -7.39 -21.01
CA LEU A 652 -17.08 -8.50 -21.52
C LEU A 652 -18.10 -9.02 -20.49
N LEU A 653 -18.06 -8.50 -19.26
CA LEU A 653 -18.90 -8.95 -18.15
C LEU A 653 -20.06 -7.99 -17.91
N GLY A 654 -21.24 -8.55 -17.66
CA GLY A 654 -22.40 -7.77 -17.23
C GLY A 654 -22.16 -7.06 -15.89
N SER A 655 -22.98 -6.06 -15.59
CA SER A 655 -22.86 -5.29 -14.34
C SER A 655 -23.07 -6.13 -13.07
N SER A 656 -23.83 -7.22 -13.12
CA SER A 656 -24.02 -8.17 -12.02
C SER A 656 -22.87 -9.17 -11.86
N GLU A 657 -21.99 -9.26 -12.86
CA GLU A 657 -20.88 -10.22 -12.90
C GLU A 657 -19.55 -9.61 -12.47
N ARG A 658 -19.53 -8.31 -12.14
CA ARG A 658 -18.34 -7.58 -11.70
C ARG A 658 -18.71 -6.63 -10.57
N LEU A 659 -17.82 -6.50 -9.60
CA LEU A 659 -17.99 -5.57 -8.49
C LEU A 659 -16.68 -4.80 -8.28
N THR A 660 -16.76 -3.48 -8.31
CA THR A 660 -15.61 -2.61 -8.04
C THR A 660 -15.24 -2.68 -6.56
N LEU A 661 -13.96 -2.91 -6.27
CA LEU A 661 -13.45 -2.96 -4.92
C LEU A 661 -12.82 -1.60 -4.54
N PRO A 662 -13.14 -1.02 -3.36
CA PRO A 662 -12.53 0.24 -2.94
C PRO A 662 -11.01 0.11 -2.77
N ILE A 663 -10.27 1.05 -3.35
CA ILE A 663 -8.81 1.14 -3.19
C ILE A 663 -8.43 1.26 -1.70
N GLY A 664 -7.34 0.61 -1.30
CA GLY A 664 -6.88 0.55 0.08
C GLY A 664 -7.65 -0.42 1.00
N ARG A 665 -8.78 -0.99 0.56
CA ARG A 665 -9.54 -1.95 1.38
C ARG A 665 -8.80 -3.29 1.52
N VAL A 666 -8.76 -3.81 2.75
CA VAL A 666 -8.12 -5.09 3.11
C VAL A 666 -9.17 -6.19 3.21
N TYR A 667 -9.22 -7.18 2.32
CA TYR A 667 -10.13 -8.33 2.42
C TYR A 667 -9.44 -9.53 3.07
N GLY A 668 -10.18 -10.30 3.87
CA GLY A 668 -9.72 -11.62 4.31
C GLY A 668 -9.94 -12.64 3.20
N VAL A 669 -8.96 -13.52 3.00
CA VAL A 669 -8.97 -14.55 1.96
C VAL A 669 -9.03 -15.90 2.65
N ASN A 670 -10.13 -16.61 2.51
CA ASN A 670 -10.32 -17.95 3.03
C ASN A 670 -9.53 -18.98 2.20
N SER A 671 -9.59 -18.86 0.88
CA SER A 671 -8.80 -19.68 -0.05
C SER A 671 -8.58 -18.96 -1.36
N TYR A 672 -7.57 -19.38 -2.11
CA TYR A 672 -7.34 -18.91 -3.47
C TYR A 672 -6.74 -20.03 -4.34
N ALA A 673 -6.99 -19.93 -5.65
CA ALA A 673 -6.38 -20.79 -6.67
C ALA A 673 -5.94 -19.93 -7.86
N VAL A 674 -4.85 -20.32 -8.52
CA VAL A 674 -4.41 -19.70 -9.77
C VAL A 674 -5.23 -20.29 -10.91
N GLU A 675 -5.90 -19.46 -11.70
CA GLU A 675 -6.65 -19.87 -12.89
C GLU A 675 -6.33 -18.90 -14.03
N GLY A 676 -5.50 -19.33 -14.97
CA GLY A 676 -4.96 -18.49 -16.04
C GLY A 676 -4.13 -17.31 -15.48
N ASN A 677 -4.45 -16.10 -15.92
CA ASN A 677 -3.86 -14.85 -15.40
C ASN A 677 -4.62 -14.25 -14.20
N HIS A 678 -5.58 -14.99 -13.63
CA HIS A 678 -6.37 -14.57 -12.48
C HIS A 678 -6.08 -15.43 -11.24
N LEU A 679 -6.45 -14.89 -10.09
CA LEU A 679 -6.72 -15.69 -8.90
C LEU A 679 -8.21 -15.81 -8.72
N LYS A 680 -8.69 -17.04 -8.59
CA LYS A 680 -10.00 -17.30 -8.01
C LYS A 680 -9.84 -17.24 -6.50
N VAL A 681 -10.50 -16.29 -5.85
CA VAL A 681 -10.44 -16.06 -4.42
C VAL A 681 -11.80 -16.34 -3.79
N ALA A 682 -11.80 -17.00 -2.64
CA ALA A 682 -12.94 -17.05 -1.72
C ALA A 682 -12.64 -16.13 -0.54
N LEU A 683 -13.43 -15.06 -0.41
CA LEU A 683 -13.26 -14.08 0.65
C LEU A 683 -14.04 -14.50 1.90
N THR A 684 -13.61 -14.00 3.04
CA THR A 684 -14.33 -14.05 4.32
C THR A 684 -15.47 -13.02 4.39
N GLU A 685 -15.75 -12.32 3.29
CA GLU A 685 -16.74 -11.26 3.18
C GLU A 685 -17.77 -11.56 2.09
N GLN A 686 -19.05 -11.50 2.47
CA GLN A 686 -20.18 -11.62 1.57
C GLN A 686 -20.50 -10.24 0.97
N MET A 687 -20.35 -10.11 -0.35
CA MET A 687 -20.67 -8.88 -1.07
C MET A 687 -22.09 -8.95 -1.63
N GLY A 688 -22.91 -7.92 -1.35
CA GLY A 688 -24.31 -7.88 -1.76
C GLY A 688 -24.50 -8.07 -3.26
N GLY A 689 -25.35 -9.02 -3.65
CA GLY A 689 -25.61 -9.36 -5.06
C GLY A 689 -24.49 -10.10 -5.80
N PHE A 690 -23.29 -10.17 -5.23
CA PHE A 690 -22.13 -10.82 -5.85
C PHE A 690 -21.73 -12.12 -5.14
N GLY A 691 -21.91 -12.25 -3.83
CA GLY A 691 -21.38 -13.37 -3.04
C GLY A 691 -19.94 -13.13 -2.56
N ASN A 692 -19.23 -14.19 -2.16
CA ASN A 692 -17.89 -14.10 -1.58
C ASN A 692 -16.76 -14.70 -2.45
N THR A 693 -17.11 -15.37 -3.55
CA THR A 693 -16.12 -15.99 -4.46
C THR A 693 -16.10 -15.28 -5.80
N GLY A 694 -14.90 -15.03 -6.33
CA GLY A 694 -14.70 -14.45 -7.65
C GLY A 694 -13.25 -14.43 -8.10
N TYR A 695 -13.01 -13.86 -9.27
CA TYR A 695 -11.72 -13.77 -9.94
C TYR A 695 -11.16 -12.36 -9.81
N VAL A 696 -9.89 -12.27 -9.42
CA VAL A 696 -9.14 -11.02 -9.29
C VAL A 696 -7.85 -11.10 -10.10
N PHE A 697 -7.35 -9.95 -10.55
CA PHE A 697 -6.04 -9.86 -11.17
C PHE A 697 -4.97 -9.65 -10.08
N PRO A 698 -4.09 -10.62 -9.80
CA PRO A 698 -3.18 -10.58 -8.66
C PRO A 698 -2.29 -9.33 -8.56
N SER A 699 -1.86 -8.75 -9.68
CA SER A 699 -0.99 -7.56 -9.70
C SER A 699 -1.62 -6.33 -9.05
N TYR A 700 -2.96 -6.24 -9.04
CA TYR A 700 -3.68 -5.10 -8.44
C TYR A 700 -3.88 -5.22 -6.93
N PHE A 701 -3.38 -6.29 -6.32
CA PHE A 701 -3.55 -6.55 -4.91
C PHE A 701 -2.22 -6.86 -4.23
N LEU A 702 -2.10 -6.41 -2.98
CA LEU A 702 -1.05 -6.87 -2.08
C LEU A 702 -1.57 -8.05 -1.27
N PHE A 703 -0.99 -9.22 -1.45
CA PHE A 703 -1.28 -10.38 -0.61
C PHE A 703 -0.31 -10.45 0.56
N LYS A 704 -0.86 -10.68 1.75
CA LYS A 704 -0.08 -10.92 2.97
C LYS A 704 -0.56 -12.17 3.68
N ARG A 705 0.38 -12.90 4.28
CA ARG A 705 0.13 -13.92 5.28
C ARG A 705 0.61 -13.36 6.60
N GLY A 706 -0.34 -12.94 7.45
CA GLY A 706 -0.03 -12.07 8.58
C GLY A 706 0.65 -10.78 8.13
N ASN A 707 1.87 -10.53 8.62
CA ASN A 707 2.64 -9.33 8.26
C ASN A 707 3.53 -9.50 7.02
N LYS A 708 3.69 -10.72 6.49
CA LYS A 708 4.61 -11.00 5.38
C LYS A 708 3.88 -10.91 4.04
N SER A 709 4.34 -10.02 3.17
CA SER A 709 3.91 -9.96 1.77
C SER A 709 4.40 -11.19 1.02
N PHE A 710 3.57 -11.74 0.14
CA PHE A 710 3.97 -12.83 -0.74
C PHE A 710 3.32 -12.69 -2.12
N ASN A 711 3.93 -13.28 -3.15
CA ASN A 711 3.28 -13.39 -4.44
C ASN A 711 2.40 -14.65 -4.45
N PRO A 712 1.07 -14.51 -4.61
CA PRO A 712 0.17 -15.66 -4.69
C PRO A 712 0.39 -16.51 -5.96
N ILE A 713 1.07 -15.96 -6.96
CA ILE A 713 1.58 -16.69 -8.13
C ILE A 713 3.05 -17.04 -7.87
N ARG A 714 3.38 -18.33 -7.84
CA ARG A 714 4.77 -18.79 -7.68
C ARG A 714 5.59 -18.40 -8.92
N ASN A 715 6.77 -17.82 -8.71
CA ASN A 715 7.74 -17.49 -9.76
C ASN A 715 8.69 -18.66 -10.10
N LYS A 716 8.70 -19.69 -9.26
CA LYS A 716 9.41 -20.96 -9.50
C LYS A 716 8.62 -22.12 -8.91
N ILE A 717 8.56 -23.23 -9.65
CA ILE A 717 8.13 -24.54 -9.16
C ILE A 717 9.00 -25.62 -9.79
N GLU A 718 9.32 -26.67 -9.04
CA GLU A 718 10.06 -27.82 -9.53
C GLU A 718 9.54 -29.05 -8.80
N LEU A 719 8.91 -29.95 -9.54
CA LEU A 719 8.33 -31.18 -9.01
C LEU A 719 9.42 -32.26 -8.93
N ASN A 720 9.31 -33.14 -7.94
CA ASN A 720 10.26 -34.22 -7.75
C ASN A 720 9.93 -35.43 -8.65
N VAL A 721 9.83 -35.20 -9.95
CA VAL A 721 9.56 -36.24 -10.95
C VAL A 721 10.86 -37.02 -11.21
N PRO A 722 10.85 -38.36 -11.13
CA PRO A 722 12.02 -39.16 -11.46
C PRO A 722 12.35 -39.02 -12.94
N TYR A 723 13.64 -39.05 -13.26
CA TYR A 723 14.15 -38.98 -14.63
C TYR A 723 14.36 -40.38 -15.18
N PHE A 724 13.83 -40.66 -16.37
CA PHE A 724 14.11 -41.86 -17.17
C PHE A 724 14.65 -41.44 -18.53
N SER A 725 15.72 -42.11 -18.98
CA SER A 725 16.32 -41.90 -20.29
C SER A 725 15.77 -42.94 -21.26
N GLN A 726 15.23 -42.51 -22.41
CA GLN A 726 14.76 -43.48 -23.42
C GLN A 726 15.92 -44.23 -24.08
N ARG A 727 17.16 -43.74 -23.92
CA ARG A 727 18.37 -44.40 -24.44
C ARG A 727 18.69 -45.68 -23.67
N ASP A 728 18.15 -45.81 -22.46
CA ASP A 728 18.28 -47.03 -21.66
C ASP A 728 17.29 -48.11 -22.12
N ASN A 729 16.30 -47.76 -22.97
CA ASN A 729 15.31 -48.70 -23.45
C ASN A 729 15.95 -49.74 -24.39
N PRO A 730 15.86 -51.05 -24.09
CA PRO A 730 16.51 -52.09 -24.88
C PRO A 730 15.89 -52.28 -26.27
N ARG A 731 14.67 -51.76 -26.50
CA ARG A 731 13.94 -51.84 -27.78
C ARG A 731 13.43 -50.46 -28.17
N PHE A 732 13.53 -50.12 -29.46
CA PHE A 732 12.97 -48.88 -30.02
C PHE A 732 13.41 -47.60 -29.27
N TYR A 733 14.63 -47.55 -28.74
CA TYR A 733 15.17 -46.37 -28.05
C TYR A 733 15.08 -45.08 -28.90
N TRP A 734 15.06 -45.22 -30.24
CA TRP A 734 14.90 -44.11 -31.19
C TRP A 734 13.46 -43.59 -31.34
N SER A 735 12.45 -44.23 -30.73
CA SER A 735 11.02 -43.91 -30.93
C SER A 735 10.16 -44.01 -29.65
N THR A 736 10.79 -43.99 -28.47
CA THR A 736 10.12 -44.24 -27.17
C THR A 736 10.02 -43.02 -26.26
N CYS A 737 10.26 -41.80 -26.77
CA CYS A 737 10.15 -40.55 -26.01
C CYS A 737 8.77 -40.39 -25.32
N ASN A 738 7.71 -40.85 -26.00
CA ASN A 738 6.32 -40.75 -25.56
C ASN A 738 6.06 -41.58 -24.29
N VAL A 739 6.29 -42.89 -24.37
CA VAL A 739 6.08 -43.84 -23.26
C VAL A 739 7.05 -43.59 -22.11
N THR A 740 8.28 -43.13 -22.40
CA THR A 740 9.26 -42.75 -21.38
C THR A 740 8.80 -41.51 -20.60
N SER A 741 8.27 -40.50 -21.28
CA SER A 741 7.70 -39.32 -20.63
C SER A 741 6.47 -39.64 -19.77
N ILE A 742 5.58 -40.52 -20.23
CA ILE A 742 4.44 -40.98 -19.44
C ILE A 742 4.91 -41.81 -18.23
N ALA A 743 5.90 -42.69 -18.41
CA ALA A 743 6.48 -43.49 -17.33
C ALA A 743 7.07 -42.62 -16.21
N MET A 744 7.73 -41.50 -16.53
CA MET A 744 8.21 -40.54 -15.52
C MET A 744 7.07 -39.98 -14.66
N ILE A 745 5.94 -39.61 -15.27
CA ILE A 745 4.76 -39.11 -14.54
C ILE A 745 4.11 -40.22 -13.72
N PHE A 746 3.99 -41.44 -14.25
CA PHE A 746 3.48 -42.60 -13.52
C PHE A 746 4.35 -42.93 -12.31
N ALA A 747 5.66 -42.90 -12.47
CA ALA A 747 6.61 -43.13 -11.40
C ALA A 747 6.53 -42.03 -10.32
N TYR A 748 6.31 -40.77 -10.71
CA TYR A 748 6.01 -39.66 -9.79
C TYR A 748 4.77 -39.93 -8.93
N TYR A 749 3.73 -40.54 -9.49
CA TYR A 749 2.53 -40.97 -8.77
C TYR A 749 2.67 -42.31 -8.03
N GLY A 750 3.85 -42.93 -8.06
CA GLY A 750 4.17 -44.17 -7.33
C GLY A 750 3.95 -45.46 -8.11
N VAL A 751 3.60 -45.40 -9.40
CA VAL A 751 3.47 -46.60 -10.26
C VAL A 751 4.85 -47.17 -10.56
N ARG A 752 4.95 -48.50 -10.60
CA ARG A 752 6.17 -49.25 -10.92
C ARG A 752 5.79 -50.40 -11.87
N SER A 753 6.76 -50.93 -12.61
CA SER A 753 6.52 -52.09 -13.49
C SER A 753 6.01 -53.28 -12.70
N TYR A 754 5.00 -53.97 -13.24
CA TYR A 754 4.46 -55.20 -12.69
C TYR A 754 5.43 -56.38 -12.79
N TRP A 755 6.32 -56.39 -13.78
CA TRP A 755 7.24 -57.52 -14.03
C TRP A 755 8.66 -57.27 -13.52
N GLY A 756 8.90 -56.17 -12.80
CA GLY A 756 10.19 -55.86 -12.17
C GLY A 756 11.25 -55.31 -13.13
N GLY A 757 10.85 -54.86 -14.33
CA GLY A 757 11.70 -54.22 -15.34
C GLY A 757 11.49 -52.70 -15.43
N GLN A 758 11.92 -52.11 -16.56
CA GLN A 758 11.66 -50.70 -16.89
C GLN A 758 10.17 -50.49 -17.15
N LEU A 759 9.60 -49.43 -16.57
CA LEU A 759 8.17 -49.15 -16.69
C LEU A 759 7.80 -48.78 -18.13
N GLU A 760 8.62 -47.97 -18.78
CA GLU A 760 8.47 -47.53 -20.17
C GLU A 760 8.47 -48.68 -21.19
N ASP A 761 9.18 -49.78 -20.91
CA ASP A 761 9.12 -51.00 -21.74
C ASP A 761 7.77 -51.72 -21.61
N GLU A 762 7.23 -51.79 -20.38
CA GLU A 762 5.91 -52.36 -20.12
C GLU A 762 4.80 -51.53 -20.77
N LEU A 763 4.93 -50.19 -20.74
CA LEU A 763 4.04 -49.27 -21.43
C LEU A 763 4.12 -49.43 -22.95
N LEU A 764 5.32 -49.61 -23.52
CA LEU A 764 5.52 -49.87 -24.94
C LEU A 764 4.88 -51.20 -25.36
N GLU A 765 5.12 -52.26 -24.59
CA GLU A 765 4.55 -53.59 -24.83
C GLU A 765 3.02 -53.57 -24.75
N TRP A 766 2.46 -52.76 -23.85
CA TRP A 766 1.02 -52.54 -23.79
C TRP A 766 0.48 -51.93 -25.10
N CYS A 767 1.14 -50.90 -25.65
CA CYS A 767 0.74 -50.31 -26.93
C CYS A 767 0.75 -51.36 -28.04
N PHE A 768 1.81 -52.15 -28.14
CA PHE A 768 1.95 -53.18 -29.18
C PHE A 768 0.88 -54.27 -29.08
N ASN A 769 0.62 -54.77 -27.87
CA ASN A 769 -0.33 -55.85 -27.69
C ASN A 769 -1.78 -55.44 -27.97
N ASN A 770 -2.12 -54.16 -27.78
CA ASN A 770 -3.49 -53.67 -27.97
C ASN A 770 -3.74 -53.03 -29.34
N TYR A 771 -2.70 -52.44 -29.97
CA TYR A 771 -2.86 -51.62 -31.18
C TYR A 771 -1.79 -51.87 -32.25
N GLY A 772 -0.83 -52.78 -32.03
CA GLY A 772 0.25 -53.11 -32.97
C GLY A 772 1.48 -52.19 -32.86
N GLN A 773 2.56 -52.59 -33.54
CA GLN A 773 3.84 -51.86 -33.53
C GLN A 773 3.72 -50.50 -34.24
N GLY A 774 4.26 -49.43 -33.64
CA GLY A 774 4.17 -48.05 -34.14
C GLY A 774 3.02 -47.24 -33.53
N SER A 775 2.11 -47.88 -32.80
CA SER A 775 0.95 -47.25 -32.16
C SER A 775 1.32 -46.32 -31.00
N GLU A 776 2.53 -46.44 -30.43
CA GLU A 776 3.06 -45.58 -29.37
C GLU A 776 3.25 -44.12 -29.80
N THR A 777 3.17 -43.83 -31.10
CA THR A 777 3.21 -42.47 -31.67
C THR A 777 1.84 -41.81 -31.77
N ASP A 778 0.75 -42.55 -31.58
CA ASP A 778 -0.62 -42.04 -31.66
C ASP A 778 -1.09 -41.52 -30.29
N HIS A 779 -1.38 -40.22 -30.19
CA HIS A 779 -1.85 -39.58 -28.96
C HIS A 779 -3.18 -40.16 -28.42
N SER A 780 -4.02 -40.74 -29.28
CA SER A 780 -5.25 -41.43 -28.86
C SER A 780 -4.95 -42.77 -28.18
N VAL A 781 -3.95 -43.51 -28.68
CA VAL A 781 -3.44 -44.74 -28.07
C VAL A 781 -2.75 -44.44 -26.75
N LEU A 782 -1.92 -43.38 -26.69
CA LEU A 782 -1.32 -42.91 -25.44
C LEU A 782 -2.40 -42.52 -24.40
N SER A 783 -3.49 -41.89 -24.84
CA SER A 783 -4.62 -41.58 -23.94
C SER A 783 -5.37 -42.85 -23.49
N ALA A 784 -5.41 -43.90 -24.30
CA ALA A 784 -5.96 -45.20 -23.91
C ALA A 784 -5.05 -45.90 -22.89
N LEU A 785 -3.74 -45.90 -23.14
CA LEU A 785 -2.71 -46.39 -22.21
C LEU A 785 -2.84 -45.70 -20.85
N ILE A 786 -2.91 -44.37 -20.83
CA ILE A 786 -3.00 -43.61 -19.57
C ILE A 786 -4.23 -44.02 -18.75
N ARG A 787 -5.37 -44.21 -19.41
CA ARG A 787 -6.61 -44.67 -18.77
C ARG A 787 -6.53 -46.12 -18.28
N ALA A 788 -5.80 -46.98 -18.99
CA ALA A 788 -5.61 -48.38 -18.61
C ALA A 788 -4.83 -48.55 -17.29
N TYR A 789 -4.03 -47.55 -16.91
CA TYR A 789 -3.31 -47.48 -15.63
C TYR A 789 -4.07 -46.67 -14.56
N ASP A 790 -5.38 -46.47 -14.72
CA ASP A 790 -6.26 -45.77 -13.77
C ASP A 790 -5.98 -44.27 -13.55
N PHE A 791 -5.41 -43.61 -14.55
CA PHE A 791 -5.30 -42.15 -14.58
C PHE A 791 -6.35 -41.50 -15.48
N GLU A 792 -6.75 -40.28 -15.14
CA GLU A 792 -7.43 -39.39 -16.05
C GLU A 792 -6.43 -38.77 -17.02
N THR A 793 -6.86 -38.56 -18.28
CA THR A 793 -6.04 -37.90 -19.30
C THR A 793 -6.84 -36.89 -20.11
N SER A 794 -6.20 -35.80 -20.49
CA SER A 794 -6.76 -34.82 -21.43
C SER A 794 -5.66 -34.31 -22.37
N PHE A 795 -5.60 -34.91 -23.56
CA PHE A 795 -4.76 -34.45 -24.65
C PHE A 795 -5.41 -33.29 -25.40
N SER A 796 -4.63 -32.27 -25.76
CA SER A 796 -5.03 -31.21 -26.68
C SER A 796 -3.82 -30.68 -27.43
N THR A 797 -4.07 -30.22 -28.66
CA THR A 797 -3.10 -29.58 -29.56
C THR A 797 -3.14 -28.06 -29.48
N THR A 798 -4.03 -27.50 -28.67
CA THR A 798 -4.28 -26.05 -28.58
C THR A 798 -4.18 -25.55 -27.14
N ARG A 799 -3.27 -26.13 -26.34
CA ARG A 799 -3.09 -25.67 -24.96
C ARG A 799 -2.41 -24.31 -24.92
N GLU A 800 -2.77 -23.54 -23.91
CA GLU A 800 -2.03 -22.35 -23.52
C GLU A 800 -0.90 -22.70 -22.55
N TRP A 801 0.20 -21.95 -22.61
CA TRP A 801 1.28 -22.02 -21.61
C TRP A 801 0.78 -21.70 -20.20
N SER A 802 -0.28 -20.91 -20.09
CA SER A 802 -0.98 -20.62 -18.84
C SER A 802 -1.58 -21.88 -18.20
N GLU A 803 -2.12 -22.80 -19.02
CA GLU A 803 -2.66 -24.09 -18.58
C GLU A 803 -1.55 -25.04 -18.13
N ILE A 804 -0.42 -25.08 -18.85
CA ILE A 804 0.76 -25.87 -18.45
C ILE A 804 1.25 -25.43 -17.07
N LYS A 805 1.43 -24.12 -16.87
CA LYS A 805 1.80 -23.57 -15.56
C LYS A 805 0.76 -23.86 -14.49
N ASN A 806 -0.52 -23.93 -14.85
CA ASN A 806 -1.58 -24.29 -13.91
C ASN A 806 -1.45 -25.74 -13.43
N GLU A 807 -1.22 -26.71 -14.32
CA GLU A 807 -0.97 -28.10 -13.92
C GLU A 807 0.24 -28.20 -12.98
N LEU A 808 1.35 -27.56 -13.36
CA LEU A 808 2.58 -27.55 -12.55
C LEU A 808 2.35 -26.93 -11.18
N ASN A 809 1.66 -25.80 -11.10
CA ASN A 809 1.30 -25.14 -9.83
C ASN A 809 0.48 -26.01 -8.89
N ASN A 810 -0.30 -26.93 -9.44
CA ASN A 810 -1.09 -27.88 -8.67
C ASN A 810 -0.34 -29.21 -8.42
N GLY A 811 0.97 -29.26 -8.63
CA GLY A 811 1.77 -30.46 -8.39
C GLY A 811 1.57 -31.56 -9.43
N ARG A 812 1.16 -31.20 -10.66
CA ARG A 812 0.89 -32.16 -11.73
C ARG A 812 1.89 -31.93 -12.88
N PRO A 813 2.84 -32.86 -13.13
CA PRO A 813 3.73 -32.76 -14.28
C PRO A 813 2.97 -32.97 -15.59
N VAL A 814 3.54 -32.50 -16.69
CA VAL A 814 2.86 -32.45 -17.99
C VAL A 814 3.75 -33.04 -19.06
N VAL A 815 3.20 -33.90 -19.93
CA VAL A 815 3.88 -34.35 -21.14
C VAL A 815 3.66 -33.32 -22.24
N VAL A 816 4.73 -32.82 -22.84
CA VAL A 816 4.71 -31.79 -23.89
C VAL A 816 5.36 -32.36 -25.16
N ALA A 817 4.69 -32.17 -26.30
CA ALA A 817 5.19 -32.54 -27.62
C ALA A 817 5.57 -31.30 -28.42
N GLY A 818 6.56 -31.44 -29.31
CA GLY A 818 7.01 -30.35 -30.16
C GLY A 818 8.05 -30.76 -31.19
N ASP A 819 8.44 -29.81 -32.04
CA ASP A 819 9.45 -29.93 -33.08
C ASP A 819 10.87 -29.72 -32.53
N PHE A 820 11.20 -30.38 -31.42
CA PHE A 820 12.56 -30.35 -30.87
C PHE A 820 13.57 -31.09 -31.77
N THR A 821 13.08 -31.95 -32.65
CA THR A 821 13.81 -32.60 -33.75
C THR A 821 13.00 -32.50 -35.05
N ALA A 822 13.60 -32.84 -36.19
CA ALA A 822 12.92 -32.81 -37.49
C ALA A 822 11.71 -33.76 -37.59
N SER A 823 11.65 -34.82 -36.78
CA SER A 823 10.54 -35.78 -36.72
C SER A 823 9.58 -35.53 -35.55
N GLY A 824 9.80 -34.46 -34.77
CA GLY A 824 9.12 -34.23 -33.49
C GLY A 824 9.76 -34.98 -32.32
N HIS A 825 9.46 -34.54 -31.11
CA HIS A 825 9.93 -35.14 -29.85
C HIS A 825 8.97 -34.83 -28.70
N ILE A 826 8.98 -35.67 -27.67
CA ILE A 826 8.14 -35.54 -26.48
C ILE A 826 8.99 -35.55 -25.21
N LEU A 827 8.75 -34.58 -24.34
CA LEU A 827 9.42 -34.44 -23.05
C LEU A 827 8.42 -34.25 -21.90
N THR A 828 8.93 -34.25 -20.67
CA THR A 828 8.11 -34.02 -19.47
C THR A 828 8.44 -32.68 -18.84
N ALA A 829 7.49 -31.74 -18.84
CA ALA A 829 7.57 -30.53 -18.04
C ALA A 829 7.32 -30.87 -16.56
N ILE A 830 8.32 -30.57 -15.72
CA ILE A 830 8.32 -30.85 -14.29
C ILE A 830 8.29 -29.57 -13.44
N GLY A 831 8.37 -28.41 -14.07
CA GLY A 831 8.39 -27.15 -13.36
C GLY A 831 8.59 -25.94 -14.26
N TYR A 832 8.79 -24.80 -13.64
CA TYR A 832 9.17 -23.57 -14.31
C TYR A 832 9.92 -22.65 -13.35
N SER A 833 10.67 -21.69 -13.87
CA SER A 833 11.34 -20.64 -13.11
C SER A 833 11.22 -19.29 -13.82
N SER A 834 11.87 -18.25 -13.33
CA SER A 834 11.98 -16.99 -14.07
C SER A 834 12.74 -17.14 -15.40
N LYS A 835 13.51 -18.22 -15.59
CA LYS A 835 14.36 -18.45 -16.77
C LYS A 835 13.72 -19.29 -17.87
N GLY A 836 12.70 -20.09 -17.56
CA GLY A 836 12.11 -21.04 -18.51
C GLY A 836 11.34 -22.17 -17.83
N TYR A 837 10.91 -23.16 -18.62
CA TYR A 837 10.34 -24.41 -18.12
C TYR A 837 11.45 -25.33 -17.64
N ILE A 838 11.21 -26.03 -16.53
CA ILE A 838 12.08 -27.10 -16.06
C ILE A 838 11.53 -28.40 -16.63
N VAL A 839 12.36 -29.14 -17.36
CA VAL A 839 11.95 -30.34 -18.10
C VAL A 839 12.84 -31.53 -17.78
N ASN A 840 12.27 -32.71 -17.87
CA ASN A 840 13.00 -33.96 -18.08
C ASN A 840 12.85 -34.34 -19.55
N ASP A 841 13.92 -34.23 -20.31
CA ASP A 841 13.97 -34.64 -21.72
C ASP A 841 14.52 -36.09 -21.82
N PRO A 842 13.74 -37.06 -22.29
CA PRO A 842 14.17 -38.45 -22.30
C PRO A 842 15.34 -38.75 -23.25
N TRP A 843 15.69 -37.86 -24.19
CA TRP A 843 16.77 -38.07 -25.17
C TRP A 843 18.07 -37.32 -24.84
N GLY A 844 18.01 -36.20 -24.12
CA GLY A 844 19.16 -35.36 -23.77
C GLY A 844 18.86 -33.86 -23.91
N ASP A 845 19.87 -33.00 -23.92
CA ASP A 845 19.65 -31.55 -24.00
C ASP A 845 19.43 -31.05 -25.44
N ALA A 846 18.17 -30.77 -25.78
CA ALA A 846 17.75 -30.19 -27.04
C ALA A 846 18.41 -28.84 -27.37
N LEU A 847 18.81 -28.04 -26.37
CA LEU A 847 19.51 -26.77 -26.59
C LEU A 847 20.91 -26.94 -27.17
N THR A 848 21.51 -28.12 -26.97
CA THR A 848 22.81 -28.48 -27.54
C THR A 848 22.69 -29.18 -28.90
N GLY A 849 21.47 -29.29 -29.44
CA GLY A 849 21.19 -30.18 -30.57
C GLY A 849 21.39 -31.65 -30.19
N TYR A 850 21.20 -32.00 -28.91
CA TYR A 850 21.40 -33.34 -28.32
C TYR A 850 22.82 -33.89 -28.40
N SER A 851 23.84 -33.02 -28.42
CA SER A 851 25.22 -33.45 -28.18
C SER A 851 25.44 -33.84 -26.71
N ASP A 852 24.70 -33.23 -25.78
CA ASP A 852 24.63 -33.64 -24.38
C ASP A 852 23.46 -34.62 -24.17
N THR A 853 23.73 -35.75 -23.52
CA THR A 853 22.77 -36.82 -23.27
C THR A 853 22.10 -36.71 -21.90
N GLU A 854 22.52 -35.78 -21.05
CA GLU A 854 21.91 -35.54 -19.74
C GLU A 854 20.60 -34.75 -19.89
N GLY A 855 19.47 -35.46 -19.79
CA GLY A 855 18.14 -34.88 -19.97
C GLY A 855 17.42 -34.47 -18.69
N SER A 856 18.05 -34.62 -17.52
CA SER A 856 17.41 -34.45 -16.22
C SER A 856 17.36 -32.98 -15.80
N ARG A 857 16.16 -32.49 -15.45
CA ARG A 857 15.91 -31.17 -14.84
C ARG A 857 16.51 -29.99 -15.62
N LEU A 858 16.50 -30.07 -16.94
CA LEU A 858 16.99 -29.02 -17.83
C LEU A 858 16.08 -27.79 -17.78
N ILE A 859 16.65 -26.60 -18.02
CA ILE A 859 15.88 -25.36 -18.13
C ILE A 859 15.80 -24.97 -19.60
N TYR A 860 14.61 -25.13 -20.18
CA TYR A 860 14.33 -24.67 -21.55
C TYR A 860 13.71 -23.27 -21.51
N PRO A 861 14.38 -22.25 -22.11
CA PRO A 861 13.87 -20.88 -22.16
C PRO A 861 12.45 -20.80 -22.70
N TYR A 862 11.67 -19.83 -22.23
CA TYR A 862 10.26 -19.70 -22.62
C TYR A 862 10.08 -19.47 -24.13
N ASP A 863 10.92 -18.64 -24.73
CA ASP A 863 10.97 -18.38 -26.16
C ASP A 863 11.43 -19.59 -26.97
N TYR A 864 12.35 -20.40 -26.42
CA TYR A 864 12.71 -21.68 -27.03
C TYR A 864 11.51 -22.61 -27.07
N MET A 865 10.84 -22.82 -25.93
CA MET A 865 9.66 -23.69 -25.83
C MET A 865 8.50 -23.19 -26.70
N ASP A 866 8.24 -21.88 -26.73
CA ASP A 866 7.19 -21.28 -27.57
C ASP A 866 7.48 -21.50 -29.07
N ARG A 867 8.76 -21.44 -29.47
CA ARG A 867 9.17 -21.69 -30.85
C ARG A 867 9.04 -23.17 -31.25
N VAL A 868 9.46 -24.10 -30.39
CA VAL A 868 9.58 -25.53 -30.76
C VAL A 868 8.37 -26.37 -30.35
N ALA A 869 7.71 -26.07 -29.24
CA ALA A 869 6.51 -26.80 -28.79
C ALA A 869 5.19 -26.10 -29.22
N GLY A 870 5.30 -24.95 -29.88
CA GLY A 870 4.18 -24.17 -30.40
C GLY A 870 3.89 -22.91 -29.58
N PRO A 871 3.40 -21.84 -30.25
CA PRO A 871 3.07 -20.60 -29.57
C PRO A 871 1.91 -20.79 -28.60
N ASN A 872 1.67 -19.83 -27.70
CA ASN A 872 0.52 -19.87 -26.80
C ASN A 872 -0.81 -20.15 -27.54
N GLY A 873 -1.53 -21.20 -27.14
CA GLY A 873 -2.75 -21.67 -27.81
C GLY A 873 -2.51 -22.71 -28.92
N GLY A 874 -1.26 -23.09 -29.16
CA GLY A 874 -0.83 -24.12 -30.11
C GLY A 874 0.04 -25.22 -29.47
N VAL A 875 0.06 -25.32 -28.14
CA VAL A 875 0.90 -26.29 -27.43
C VAL A 875 0.23 -27.67 -27.40
N TRP A 876 0.97 -28.70 -27.82
CA TRP A 876 0.53 -30.09 -27.73
C TRP A 876 0.92 -30.68 -26.39
N ALA A 877 -0.07 -31.04 -25.57
CA ALA A 877 0.22 -31.59 -24.24
C ALA A 877 -0.82 -32.60 -23.74
N HIS A 878 -0.34 -33.60 -22.99
CA HIS A 878 -1.18 -34.50 -22.19
C HIS A 878 -1.19 -34.02 -20.74
N PHE A 879 -2.37 -33.76 -20.21
CA PHE A 879 -2.58 -33.59 -18.77
C PHE A 879 -2.97 -34.93 -18.16
N ILE A 880 -2.17 -35.43 -17.22
CA ILE A 880 -2.36 -36.72 -16.57
C ILE A 880 -2.66 -36.48 -15.09
N ARG A 881 -3.77 -37.03 -14.59
CA ARG A 881 -4.22 -36.81 -13.22
C ARG A 881 -4.61 -38.13 -12.57
N LYS A 882 -4.31 -38.27 -11.28
CA LYS A 882 -4.81 -39.40 -10.49
C LYS A 882 -6.32 -39.24 -10.30
N LYS A 883 -7.08 -40.34 -10.50
CA LYS A 883 -8.51 -40.39 -10.18
C LYS A 883 -8.78 -40.15 -8.69
#